data_AF-A0A7Z0MEE1-F1
#
_entry.id   AF-A0A7Z0MEE1-F1
#
_cell.length_a   1.000
_cell.length_b   1.000
_cell.length_c   1.000
_cell.angle_alpha   90.00
_cell.angle_beta   90.00
_cell.angle_gamma   90.00
#
_symmetry.space_group_name_H-M   'P 1'
#
loop_
_entity.id
_entity.type
_entity.pdbx_description
1 polymer ?
#
loop_
_entity_poly.entity_id
_entity_poly.type
_entity_poly.pdbx_seq_one_letter_code
_entity_poly.pdbx_strand_id
1 'polypeptide(L)'
;MAWQNLFDPEWYLEQNPDVAEAVAQGLMTAWQHFEQYGQFEGRSPVTWFDAGFYLARNPDVAEAVRAGHTTAAQHFMQYGALEPRLIAPAIDLGAYLEANLDVLDAVATGQTSALEHLVTYGMHEARDLGNGISLAMFANDPVFNEALRAGDIAEALERIDAVAPFLPGFVAPQGWAPASDTPIPLDFVPPEDMKLVIPEGVKVPDDIELPDTFEPVAGGEEPGGEDPDGEDPDGEDPDGGGDLPPLPEPAVFRPQAGTTEGSSDASTAIALDEDFMVVADDEGAILRVYNREGGEAVKEWSITAAATAGGTGLGVDEIDLEASTRIGDTVYFTGSHSNKRNGSEANEREYLFSVQITGTGADTTFELLQVQDGLEDLLVAWDNDDGHGKGAGHYGLQASSAGDVIPEQVSGFSIEGMTASLDDSQLLLGFRAPQVDTQVREKALIIPVAVDSVFTDAPEFDAPIELNLGGRGIRSIEKAADGSGYLILAGPAGSATAEVLNDFRLYRWDGGADEAGLVELDVRNADGDIISLDSLLEATGGSFETLVDVASLEAGTRLQLLQDNGDTVWEGESKVSKDLDPEDQQFMGNWVELGEAAANKAPELVSSNVGSGADPIAHRADLVLRFDEAVRLNEGSIVLKQRAEGDGDDLFIQTFTLENGAADGVSVAYNVVTIDPTDDLEAGKEYVLEFEGNVFTDLSNLYLPAGLDAMSFTVAPPALNYSLLITEVTSKHTSDIDFFELYNYGTESIDLSGWGWTDSAKEKFGSFADGTTIAAGEMLVVVGEENKMGDFLSTWGLEADPARYVEVDGPGLGKQDGVILFDGGENTVAWFNYTGSEIVGLDGISLPSIPGGGNKHAGVAAGASDDAVSAVWDAANSTPYAPVYIAATDLPDGPVGTPGWIETLPVKPSTLLITEVTSKHTSDIDFFELYNYGTESIDLSGWGWTDSAKEKFGSFADGTTIAAGEVLVVVGEENKMGDFLSTWGLEADPARYVEVDGPGLGKQDGVILFDGDDNTMAWFNYTGSDITGLDGLVLSSIPGGGNEHAGVAAGASNDAVSAMWDGGSTTFPLYVAATELLGDSVMGSPGEVFFA
;
A
#
# COMPACT_ATOMS: atom_id res chain seq x y z
N MET A 1 13.96 13.42 21.55
CA MET A 1 15.37 13.38 22.00
C MET A 1 15.72 14.65 22.79
N ALA A 2 16.53 14.57 23.87
CA ALA A 2 17.00 15.76 24.60
C ALA A 2 18.36 16.23 24.05
N TRP A 3 18.58 17.55 23.98
CA TRP A 3 19.86 18.14 23.54
C TRP A 3 21.10 17.62 24.27
N GLN A 4 20.93 17.12 25.49
CA GLN A 4 22.00 16.52 26.30
C GLN A 4 22.49 15.17 25.75
N ASN A 5 21.70 14.50 24.91
CA ASN A 5 22.06 13.22 24.28
C ASN A 5 22.79 13.39 22.94
N LEU A 6 22.90 14.63 22.46
CA LEU A 6 23.49 14.98 21.16
C LEU A 6 24.68 15.92 21.33
N PHE A 7 25.31 15.93 22.50
CA PHE A 7 26.46 16.79 22.80
C PHE A 7 27.44 16.13 23.77
N ASP A 8 28.67 15.93 23.31
CA ASP A 8 29.79 15.49 24.15
C ASP A 8 30.72 16.68 24.47
N PRO A 9 30.76 17.15 25.73
CA PRO A 9 31.61 18.28 26.12
C PRO A 9 33.10 17.98 26.06
N GLU A 10 33.56 16.74 26.24
CA GLU A 10 34.98 16.41 26.21
C GLU A 10 35.46 16.36 24.76
N TRP A 11 34.75 15.61 23.91
CA TRP A 11 35.05 15.54 22.49
C TRP A 11 34.93 16.88 21.79
N TYR A 12 33.87 17.66 22.07
CA TYR A 12 33.69 18.97 21.47
C TYR A 12 34.84 19.93 21.79
N LEU A 13 35.47 19.82 22.97
CA LEU A 13 36.64 20.63 23.30
C LEU A 13 37.93 20.12 22.65
N GLU A 14 38.05 18.81 22.45
CA GLU A 14 39.17 18.22 21.72
C GLU A 14 39.19 18.66 20.25
N GLN A 15 38.04 18.65 19.58
CA GLN A 15 37.89 19.09 18.20
C GLN A 15 37.99 20.61 18.04
N ASN A 16 37.74 21.37 19.12
CA ASN A 16 37.69 22.83 19.09
C ASN A 16 38.66 23.45 20.11
N PRO A 17 39.99 23.44 19.85
CA PRO A 17 40.99 23.96 20.78
C PRO A 17 40.82 25.44 21.16
N ASP A 18 40.21 26.24 20.26
CA ASP A 18 39.84 27.63 20.52
C ASP A 18 38.77 27.76 21.60
N VAL A 19 37.79 26.84 21.60
CA VAL A 19 36.75 26.75 22.63
C VAL A 19 37.31 26.20 23.93
N ALA A 20 38.19 25.19 23.87
CA ALA A 20 38.89 24.65 25.04
C ALA A 20 39.61 25.74 25.85
N GLU A 21 40.30 26.65 25.16
CA GLU A 21 40.96 27.80 25.79
C GLU A 21 39.94 28.78 26.43
N ALA A 22 38.81 29.05 25.78
CA ALA A 22 37.75 29.91 26.31
C ALA A 22 37.08 29.31 27.57
N VAL A 23 36.88 27.99 27.58
CA VAL A 23 36.37 27.23 28.74
C VAL A 23 37.38 27.23 29.88
N ALA A 24 38.66 27.00 29.60
CA ALA A 24 39.73 27.04 30.61
C ALA A 24 39.86 28.43 31.28
N GLN A 25 39.53 29.50 30.56
CA GLN A 25 39.49 30.87 31.10
C GLN A 25 38.20 31.21 31.85
N GLY A 26 37.22 30.29 31.90
CA GLY A 26 35.94 30.48 32.59
C GLY A 26 35.03 31.51 31.91
N LEU A 27 35.21 31.76 30.62
CA LEU A 27 34.41 32.73 29.86
C LEU A 27 33.05 32.16 29.45
N MET A 28 32.99 30.85 29.21
CA MET A 28 31.77 30.09 28.90
C MET A 28 32.02 28.59 29.15
N THR A 29 30.97 27.78 29.05
CA THR A 29 31.07 26.31 29.00
C THR A 29 31.06 25.81 27.56
N ALA A 30 31.48 24.55 27.33
CA ALA A 30 31.44 23.92 26.01
C ALA A 30 30.01 23.95 25.42
N TRP A 31 29.01 23.58 26.24
CA TRP A 31 27.59 23.63 25.87
C TRP A 31 27.15 25.05 25.48
N GLN A 32 27.48 26.06 26.30
CA GLN A 32 27.13 27.45 26.00
C GLN A 32 27.76 27.94 24.68
N HIS A 33 28.98 27.49 24.37
CA HIS A 33 29.58 27.80 23.07
C HIS A 33 28.82 27.15 21.94
N PHE A 34 28.55 25.84 22.02
CA PHE A 34 27.86 25.13 20.97
C PHE A 34 26.46 25.70 20.71
N GLU A 35 25.68 25.90 21.77
CA GLU A 35 24.32 26.44 21.71
C GLU A 35 24.28 27.86 21.10
N GLN A 36 25.23 28.73 21.43
CA GLN A 36 25.19 30.13 20.98
C GLN A 36 25.94 30.39 19.68
N TYR A 37 26.94 29.56 19.35
CA TYR A 37 27.87 29.79 18.25
C TYR A 37 28.14 28.53 17.42
N GLY A 38 28.53 27.42 18.07
CA GLY A 38 29.03 26.23 17.37
C GLY A 38 28.06 25.65 16.34
N GLN A 39 26.78 25.52 16.68
CA GLN A 39 25.76 25.02 15.75
C GLN A 39 25.54 25.92 14.52
N PHE A 40 25.77 27.24 14.67
CA PHE A 40 25.67 28.22 13.57
C PHE A 40 26.96 28.31 12.76
N GLU A 41 28.07 27.83 13.32
CA GLU A 41 29.36 27.70 12.65
C GLU A 41 29.51 26.37 11.90
N GLY A 42 28.49 25.50 11.94
CA GLY A 42 28.52 24.17 11.33
C GLY A 42 29.42 23.18 12.07
N ARG A 43 29.73 23.41 13.35
CA ARG A 43 30.53 22.50 14.17
C ARG A 43 29.65 21.31 14.62
N SER A 44 30.16 20.10 14.46
CA SER A 44 29.51 18.89 14.96
C SER A 44 29.54 18.85 16.50
N PRO A 45 28.47 18.40 17.17
CA PRO A 45 28.41 18.35 18.63
C PRO A 45 28.84 17.03 19.26
N VAL A 46 28.94 15.96 18.47
CA VAL A 46 29.28 14.60 18.88
C VAL A 46 29.94 13.85 17.71
N THR A 47 30.60 12.72 18.00
CA THR A 47 31.32 11.87 17.02
C THR A 47 30.43 11.28 15.95
N TRP A 48 29.27 10.73 16.33
CA TRP A 48 28.37 10.00 15.42
C TRP A 48 27.43 10.89 14.60
N PHE A 49 27.46 12.22 14.77
CA PHE A 49 26.69 13.16 13.94
C PHE A 49 27.61 14.24 13.36
N ASP A 50 27.92 14.12 12.08
CA ASP A 50 28.67 15.11 11.33
C ASP A 50 27.73 16.12 10.64
N ALA A 51 27.77 17.37 11.09
CA ALA A 51 26.93 18.43 10.56
C ALA A 51 27.21 18.74 9.07
N GLY A 52 28.45 18.59 8.61
CA GLY A 52 28.84 18.79 7.22
C GLY A 52 28.33 17.66 6.33
N PHE A 53 28.48 16.41 6.75
CA PHE A 53 27.92 15.24 6.08
C PHE A 53 26.40 15.34 5.98
N TYR A 54 25.72 15.61 7.10
CA TYR A 54 24.26 15.70 7.13
C TYR A 54 23.72 16.76 6.16
N LEU A 55 24.36 17.93 6.05
CA LEU A 55 23.97 18.95 5.07
C LEU A 55 24.36 18.59 3.63
N ALA A 56 25.48 17.90 3.41
CA ALA A 56 25.86 17.43 2.08
C ALA A 56 24.87 16.39 1.53
N ARG A 57 24.25 15.61 2.42
CA ARG A 57 23.32 14.52 2.06
C ARG A 57 21.84 14.88 2.12
N ASN A 58 21.51 16.02 2.72
CA ASN A 58 20.13 16.51 2.80
C ASN A 58 20.08 17.94 2.22
N PRO A 59 20.01 18.09 0.87
CA PRO A 59 20.13 19.40 0.20
C PRO A 59 19.04 20.40 0.59
N ASP A 60 17.84 19.91 0.88
CA ASP A 60 16.71 20.68 1.41
C ASP A 60 17.04 21.31 2.77
N VAL A 61 17.70 20.55 3.64
CA VAL A 61 18.18 21.04 4.95
C VAL A 61 19.31 22.05 4.75
N ALA A 62 20.24 21.79 3.82
CA ALA A 62 21.31 22.74 3.48
C ALA A 62 20.77 24.07 2.97
N GLU A 63 19.66 24.06 2.22
CA GLU A 63 18.97 25.28 1.80
C GLU A 63 18.31 25.99 2.98
N ALA A 64 17.61 25.28 3.86
CA ALA A 64 16.99 25.85 5.06
C ALA A 64 18.04 26.50 6.01
N VAL A 65 19.22 25.88 6.14
CA VAL A 65 20.35 26.44 6.89
C VAL A 65 20.92 27.68 6.20
N ARG A 66 21.10 27.67 4.87
CA ARG A 66 21.54 28.85 4.09
C ARG A 66 20.55 30.02 4.20
N ALA A 67 19.26 29.73 4.26
CA ALA A 67 18.20 30.72 4.46
C ALA A 67 18.12 31.25 5.91
N GLY A 68 18.86 30.64 6.84
CA GLY A 68 18.89 31.02 8.26
C GLY A 68 17.63 30.60 9.04
N HIS A 69 16.88 29.61 8.53
CA HIS A 69 15.67 29.10 9.19
C HIS A 69 15.97 28.10 10.32
N THR A 70 17.08 27.36 10.22
CA THR A 70 17.51 26.34 11.18
C THR A 70 19.03 26.15 11.15
N THR A 71 19.57 25.27 12.01
CA THR A 71 20.94 24.72 11.92
C THR A 71 20.87 23.21 11.63
N ALA A 72 21.96 22.58 11.20
CA ALA A 72 22.00 21.13 10.98
C ALA A 72 21.57 20.36 12.23
N ALA A 73 22.12 20.71 13.39
CA ALA A 73 21.79 20.08 14.66
C ALA A 73 20.35 20.37 15.12
N GLN A 74 19.83 21.59 14.90
CA GLN A 74 18.43 21.91 15.19
C GLN A 74 17.46 21.13 14.32
N HIS A 75 17.75 21.03 13.02
CA HIS A 75 16.94 20.28 12.09
C HIS A 75 16.92 18.80 12.46
N PHE A 76 18.09 18.19 12.66
CA PHE A 76 18.19 16.79 13.04
C PHE A 76 17.41 16.48 14.32
N MET A 77 17.57 17.33 15.36
CA MET A 77 16.87 17.19 16.64
C MET A 77 15.34 17.30 16.54
N GLN A 78 14.83 18.16 15.66
CA GLN A 78 13.40 18.46 15.57
C GLN A 78 12.67 17.58 14.54
N TYR A 79 13.35 17.21 13.47
CA TYR A 79 12.76 16.58 12.30
C TYR A 79 13.59 15.41 11.80
N GLY A 80 14.90 15.59 11.58
CA GLY A 80 15.73 14.59 10.92
C GLY A 80 15.83 13.23 11.63
N ALA A 81 15.70 13.19 12.96
CA ALA A 81 15.64 11.95 13.75
C ALA A 81 14.30 11.20 13.64
N LEU A 82 13.28 11.84 13.06
CA LEU A 82 11.92 11.31 12.86
C LEU A 82 11.59 11.11 11.37
N GLU A 83 12.50 11.51 10.49
CA GLU A 83 12.36 11.43 9.03
C GLU A 83 13.28 10.34 8.48
N PRO A 84 12.96 9.75 7.31
CA PRO A 84 13.82 8.77 6.64
C PRO A 84 15.05 9.47 6.03
N ARG A 85 16.03 9.81 6.88
CA ARG A 85 17.24 10.57 6.50
C ARG A 85 18.50 9.72 6.60
N LEU A 86 19.45 9.99 5.71
CA LEU A 86 20.83 9.57 5.84
C LEU A 86 21.56 10.46 6.86
N ILE A 87 21.87 9.90 8.03
CA ILE A 87 22.33 10.65 9.21
C ILE A 87 23.81 10.43 9.56
N ALA A 88 24.36 9.29 9.14
CA ALA A 88 25.79 8.97 9.16
C ALA A 88 26.10 8.07 7.94
N PRO A 89 27.37 7.93 7.49
CA PRO A 89 27.71 7.07 6.37
C PRO A 89 27.14 5.66 6.47
N ALA A 90 27.16 5.06 7.65
CA ALA A 90 26.62 3.73 7.90
C ALA A 90 25.14 3.70 8.32
N ILE A 91 24.51 4.85 8.62
CA ILE A 91 23.15 4.91 9.18
C ILE A 91 22.23 5.72 8.28
N ASP A 92 21.48 5.00 7.44
CA ASP A 92 20.39 5.54 6.64
C ASP A 92 19.05 5.10 7.24
N LEU A 93 18.27 6.06 7.76
CA LEU A 93 16.98 5.75 8.36
C LEU A 93 15.91 5.38 7.32
N GLY A 94 16.08 5.77 6.06
CA GLY A 94 15.21 5.32 4.97
C GLY A 94 15.48 3.85 4.64
N ALA A 95 16.73 3.52 4.35
CA ALA A 95 17.13 2.13 4.06
C ALA A 95 16.84 1.18 5.24
N TYR A 96 16.98 1.66 6.48
CA TYR A 96 16.62 0.90 7.67
C TYR A 96 15.12 0.57 7.73
N LEU A 97 14.23 1.48 7.31
CA LEU A 97 12.80 1.21 7.26
C LEU A 97 12.44 0.27 6.11
N GLU A 98 13.08 0.44 4.95
CA GLU A 98 12.89 -0.45 3.78
C GLU A 98 13.32 -1.89 4.10
N ALA A 99 14.41 -2.07 4.84
CA ALA A 99 14.90 -3.38 5.25
C ALA A 99 14.16 -4.01 6.44
N ASN A 100 13.35 -3.22 7.18
CA ASN A 100 12.61 -3.69 8.36
C ASN A 100 11.17 -3.17 8.30
N LEU A 101 10.34 -3.81 7.48
CA LEU A 101 8.97 -3.36 7.21
C LEU A 101 8.06 -3.36 8.46
N ASP A 102 8.33 -4.23 9.43
CA ASP A 102 7.66 -4.19 10.74
C ASP A 102 7.91 -2.87 11.48
N VAL A 103 9.09 -2.28 11.28
CA VAL A 103 9.45 -0.96 11.80
C VAL A 103 8.81 0.14 10.97
N LEU A 104 8.71 -0.02 9.65
CA LEU A 104 8.01 0.92 8.77
C LEU A 104 6.54 1.06 9.18
N ASP A 105 5.85 -0.05 9.43
CA ASP A 105 4.46 -0.05 9.89
C ASP A 105 4.32 0.58 11.29
N ALA A 106 5.24 0.28 12.21
CA ALA A 106 5.29 0.89 13.53
C ALA A 106 5.54 2.42 13.45
N VAL A 107 6.31 2.89 12.47
CA VAL A 107 6.51 4.33 12.22
C VAL A 107 5.27 4.97 11.58
N ALA A 108 4.63 4.31 10.61
CA ALA A 108 3.44 4.81 9.92
C ALA A 108 2.23 4.93 10.86
N THR A 109 2.11 4.03 11.83
CA THR A 109 1.08 4.05 12.89
C THR A 109 1.44 4.94 14.08
N GLY A 110 2.61 5.59 14.05
CA GLY A 110 3.07 6.51 15.10
C GLY A 110 3.51 5.84 16.41
N GLN A 111 3.74 4.52 16.40
CA GLN A 111 4.18 3.75 17.56
C GLN A 111 5.66 3.99 17.91
N THR A 112 6.51 4.28 16.92
CA THR A 112 7.95 4.59 17.11
C THR A 112 8.48 5.50 15.99
N SER A 113 9.75 5.89 16.05
CA SER A 113 10.49 6.45 14.91
C SER A 113 11.58 5.48 14.44
N ALA A 114 12.04 5.60 13.19
CA ALA A 114 13.10 4.74 12.66
C ALA A 114 14.34 4.72 13.57
N LEU A 115 14.81 5.90 13.97
CA LEU A 115 15.96 6.03 14.86
C LEU A 115 15.67 5.53 16.28
N GLU A 116 14.47 5.80 16.81
CA GLU A 116 14.07 5.30 18.13
C GLU A 116 14.01 3.78 18.16
N HIS A 117 13.47 3.14 17.12
CA HIS A 117 13.46 1.70 16.98
C HIS A 117 14.89 1.14 16.86
N LEU A 118 15.71 1.71 15.96
CA LEU A 118 17.10 1.29 15.77
C LEU A 118 17.88 1.27 17.08
N VAL A 119 17.81 2.34 17.88
CA VAL A 119 18.61 2.45 19.10
C VAL A 119 18.01 1.71 20.31
N THR A 120 16.70 1.45 20.32
CA THR A 120 16.02 0.80 21.46
C THR A 120 15.91 -0.71 21.27
N TYR A 121 15.72 -1.16 20.03
CA TYR A 121 15.44 -2.55 19.69
C TYR A 121 16.38 -3.06 18.60
N GLY A 122 16.55 -2.32 17.50
CA GLY A 122 17.28 -2.77 16.31
C GLY A 122 18.70 -3.26 16.60
N MET A 123 19.46 -2.53 17.41
CA MET A 123 20.81 -2.93 17.84
C MET A 123 20.83 -4.19 18.72
N HIS A 124 19.78 -4.43 19.51
CA HIS A 124 19.67 -5.60 20.36
C HIS A 124 19.12 -6.83 19.62
N GLU A 125 18.36 -6.60 18.56
CA GLU A 125 17.75 -7.62 17.70
C GLU A 125 18.61 -8.00 16.49
N ALA A 126 19.77 -7.37 16.33
CA ALA A 126 20.70 -7.60 15.22
C ALA A 126 20.08 -7.31 13.84
N ARG A 127 19.22 -6.28 13.76
CA ARG A 127 18.50 -5.88 12.53
C ARG A 127 19.42 -5.45 11.39
N ASP A 128 18.91 -5.52 10.16
CA ASP A 128 19.61 -5.04 8.96
C ASP A 128 19.48 -3.52 8.85
N LEU A 129 20.53 -2.82 8.46
CA LEU A 129 20.51 -1.37 8.21
C LEU A 129 20.11 -0.99 6.78
N GLY A 130 19.91 -1.96 5.89
CA GLY A 130 19.45 -1.77 4.51
C GLY A 130 20.53 -1.28 3.54
N ASN A 131 21.76 -1.08 4.02
CA ASN A 131 22.92 -0.65 3.23
C ASN A 131 24.03 -1.73 3.23
N GLY A 132 23.63 -3.00 3.27
CA GLY A 132 24.53 -4.16 3.31
C GLY A 132 25.26 -4.35 4.64
N ILE A 133 24.82 -3.65 5.70
CA ILE A 133 25.26 -3.85 7.07
C ILE A 133 24.14 -4.52 7.86
N SER A 134 24.30 -5.80 8.17
CA SER A 134 23.48 -6.45 9.20
C SER A 134 24.14 -6.28 10.57
N LEU A 135 23.38 -5.85 11.59
CA LEU A 135 23.92 -5.74 12.95
C LEU A 135 24.30 -7.10 13.55
N ALA A 136 23.86 -8.22 12.95
CA ALA A 136 24.36 -9.56 13.27
C ALA A 136 25.87 -9.72 13.00
N MET A 137 26.44 -8.93 12.09
CA MET A 137 27.88 -8.91 11.82
C MET A 137 28.68 -8.44 13.04
N PHE A 138 28.08 -7.66 13.94
CA PHE A 138 28.70 -7.17 15.16
C PHE A 138 28.52 -8.12 16.36
N ALA A 139 27.88 -9.29 16.18
CA ALA A 139 27.57 -10.22 17.27
C ALA A 139 28.81 -10.66 18.08
N ASN A 140 29.98 -10.74 17.43
CA ASN A 140 31.25 -11.10 18.08
C ASN A 140 32.11 -9.89 18.46
N ASP A 141 31.71 -8.65 18.12
CA ASP A 141 32.52 -7.46 18.35
C ASP A 141 32.51 -7.06 19.84
N PRO A 142 33.66 -7.10 20.54
CA PRO A 142 33.68 -6.84 21.98
C PRO A 142 33.33 -5.38 22.32
N VAL A 143 33.68 -4.42 21.45
CA VAL A 143 33.43 -2.99 21.67
C VAL A 143 31.95 -2.68 21.55
N PHE A 144 31.30 -3.07 20.45
CA PHE A 144 29.86 -2.91 20.25
C PHE A 144 29.04 -3.58 21.36
N ASN A 145 29.39 -4.81 21.72
CA ASN A 145 28.68 -5.55 22.78
C ASN A 145 28.89 -4.97 24.19
N GLU A 146 30.03 -4.35 24.48
CA GLU A 146 30.25 -3.65 25.75
C GLU A 146 29.42 -2.37 25.81
N ALA A 147 29.40 -1.58 24.73
CA ALA A 147 28.58 -0.40 24.58
C ALA A 147 27.09 -0.70 24.80
N LEU A 148 26.54 -1.73 24.13
CA LEU A 148 25.15 -2.15 24.33
C LEU A 148 24.85 -2.60 25.77
N ARG A 149 25.78 -3.29 26.44
CA ARG A 149 25.61 -3.71 27.85
C ARG A 149 25.69 -2.54 28.82
N ALA A 150 26.48 -1.52 28.51
CA ALA A 150 26.58 -0.30 29.28
C ALA A 150 25.39 0.65 29.03
N GLY A 151 24.61 0.40 27.98
CA GLY A 151 23.56 1.31 27.50
C GLY A 151 24.14 2.54 26.79
N ASP A 152 25.40 2.46 26.32
CA ASP A 152 26.08 3.53 25.61
C ASP A 152 25.79 3.44 24.11
N ILE A 153 24.62 3.93 23.72
CA ILE A 153 24.14 3.91 22.33
C ILE A 153 25.04 4.76 21.41
N ALA A 154 25.64 5.83 21.94
CA ALA A 154 26.52 6.68 21.16
C ALA A 154 27.80 5.94 20.75
N GLU A 155 28.41 5.21 21.69
CA GLU A 155 29.58 4.37 21.42
C GLU A 155 29.23 3.21 20.47
N ALA A 156 28.02 2.64 20.56
CA ALA A 156 27.55 1.61 19.65
C ALA A 156 27.39 2.12 18.20
N LEU A 157 26.77 3.29 17.99
CA LEU A 157 26.64 3.92 16.67
C LEU A 157 28.00 4.29 16.08
N GLU A 158 28.90 4.84 16.89
CA GLU A 158 30.27 5.17 16.47
C GLU A 158 31.03 3.92 16.04
N ARG A 159 30.87 2.81 16.76
CA ARG A 159 31.49 1.54 16.39
C ARG A 159 30.97 0.99 15.07
N ILE A 160 29.67 1.14 14.79
CA ILE A 160 29.09 0.77 13.49
C ILE A 160 29.73 1.58 12.36
N ASP A 161 29.77 2.90 12.49
CA ASP A 161 30.30 3.79 11.46
C ASP A 161 31.81 3.60 11.22
N ALA A 162 32.58 3.29 12.28
CA ALA A 162 34.02 3.02 12.17
C ALA A 162 34.34 1.71 11.44
N VAL A 163 33.47 0.71 11.53
CA VAL A 163 33.69 -0.63 10.94
C VAL A 163 33.10 -0.74 9.54
N ALA A 164 31.96 -0.07 9.29
CA ALA A 164 31.22 -0.11 8.03
C ALA A 164 32.09 -0.06 6.76
N PRO A 165 33.09 0.83 6.62
CA PRO A 165 33.87 0.95 5.38
C PRO A 165 34.72 -0.28 5.06
N PHE A 166 34.95 -1.16 6.05
CA PHE A 166 35.74 -2.37 5.92
C PHE A 166 34.89 -3.62 5.73
N LEU A 167 33.56 -3.50 5.79
CA LEU A 167 32.63 -4.62 5.55
C LEU A 167 32.47 -4.84 4.04
N PRO A 168 32.59 -6.10 3.55
CA PRO A 168 32.58 -6.40 2.12
C PRO A 168 31.24 -6.11 1.43
N GLY A 169 30.14 -6.08 2.18
CA GLY A 169 28.80 -5.80 1.67
C GLY A 169 28.33 -4.35 1.84
N PHE A 170 29.13 -3.48 2.47
CA PHE A 170 28.68 -2.11 2.77
C PHE A 170 28.47 -1.30 1.49
N VAL A 171 27.23 -0.85 1.31
CA VAL A 171 26.81 0.07 0.25
C VAL A 171 27.05 1.49 0.73
N ALA A 172 28.21 2.05 0.34
CA ALA A 172 28.58 3.42 0.69
C ALA A 172 27.62 4.44 0.04
N PRO A 173 27.25 5.52 0.74
CA PRO A 173 26.41 6.57 0.16
C PRO A 173 27.02 7.19 -1.11
N GLN A 174 26.21 7.44 -2.13
CA GLN A 174 26.67 7.95 -3.44
C GLN A 174 27.66 9.12 -3.33
N GLY A 175 28.88 9.00 -3.88
CA GLY A 175 29.90 10.07 -3.82
C GLY A 175 30.54 10.27 -2.43
N TRP A 176 30.35 9.34 -1.50
CA TRP A 176 31.11 9.26 -0.25
C TRP A 176 32.26 8.25 -0.41
N ALA A 177 33.42 8.56 0.14
CA ALA A 177 34.52 7.63 0.27
C ALA A 177 35.21 7.84 1.62
N PRO A 178 35.72 6.79 2.28
CA PRO A 178 36.45 6.94 3.52
C PRO A 178 37.72 7.77 3.31
N ALA A 179 38.12 8.53 4.33
CA ALA A 179 39.35 9.29 4.29
C ALA A 179 40.57 8.35 4.17
N SER A 180 41.63 8.80 3.49
CA SER A 180 42.80 7.93 3.27
C SER A 180 43.51 7.48 4.55
N ASP A 181 43.27 8.19 5.66
CA ASP A 181 43.77 7.94 7.01
C ASP A 181 42.70 7.40 7.98
N THR A 182 41.57 6.88 7.45
CA THR A 182 40.56 6.18 8.27
C THR A 182 41.22 5.07 9.10
N PRO A 183 41.03 5.07 10.44
CA PRO A 183 41.58 4.04 11.32
C PRO A 183 41.09 2.64 10.94
N ILE A 184 42.02 1.68 10.82
CA ILE A 184 41.70 0.28 10.51
C ILE A 184 41.24 -0.43 11.80
N PRO A 185 40.05 -1.07 11.83
CA PRO A 185 39.49 -1.68 13.04
C PRO A 185 40.12 -3.06 13.33
N LEU A 186 41.39 -3.06 13.75
CA LEU A 186 42.16 -4.29 14.03
C LEU A 186 41.61 -5.12 15.19
N ASP A 187 40.76 -4.53 16.02
CA ASP A 187 40.12 -5.16 17.18
C ASP A 187 38.70 -5.69 16.88
N PHE A 188 38.16 -5.44 15.68
CA PHE A 188 36.88 -5.99 15.26
C PHE A 188 36.99 -7.49 15.02
N VAL A 189 36.03 -8.23 15.55
CA VAL A 189 35.95 -9.68 15.43
C VAL A 189 34.74 -10.02 14.55
N PRO A 190 34.93 -10.28 13.24
CA PRO A 190 33.84 -10.68 12.36
C PRO A 190 33.35 -12.12 12.66
N PRO A 191 32.19 -12.55 12.12
CA PRO A 191 31.77 -13.95 12.09
C PRO A 191 32.79 -14.89 11.41
N GLU A 192 32.76 -16.21 11.72
CA GLU A 192 33.81 -17.19 11.34
C GLU A 192 34.10 -17.30 9.83
N ASP A 193 33.18 -16.86 8.96
CA ASP A 193 33.31 -16.93 7.50
C ASP A 193 33.37 -15.56 6.81
N MET A 194 33.54 -14.47 7.57
CA MET A 194 33.59 -13.11 7.04
C MET A 194 35.01 -12.53 7.16
N LYS A 195 35.49 -11.94 6.06
CA LYS A 195 36.73 -11.16 6.05
C LYS A 195 36.43 -9.70 5.76
N LEU A 196 37.16 -8.83 6.45
CA LEU A 196 37.17 -7.40 6.20
C LEU A 196 38.00 -7.09 4.95
N VAL A 197 37.61 -6.05 4.24
CA VAL A 197 38.32 -5.53 3.06
C VAL A 197 38.98 -4.19 3.39
N ILE A 198 40.07 -3.86 2.69
CA ILE A 198 40.62 -2.49 2.74
C ILE A 198 39.92 -1.70 1.63
N PRO A 199 39.07 -0.72 1.97
CA PRO A 199 38.34 0.05 0.96
C PRO A 199 39.30 0.87 0.11
N GLU A 200 38.89 1.12 -1.14
CA GLU A 200 39.70 1.88 -2.09
C GLU A 200 40.04 3.28 -1.54
N GLY A 201 41.32 3.64 -1.57
CA GLY A 201 41.81 4.94 -1.07
C GLY A 201 42.30 4.96 0.39
N VAL A 202 41.94 3.96 1.21
CA VAL A 202 42.49 3.83 2.58
C VAL A 202 43.88 3.23 2.55
N LYS A 203 44.83 3.86 3.24
CA LYS A 203 46.22 3.41 3.31
C LYS A 203 46.46 2.59 4.56
N VAL A 204 47.00 1.39 4.39
CA VAL A 204 47.55 0.61 5.50
C VAL A 204 48.90 1.22 5.90
N PRO A 205 49.06 1.73 7.14
CA PRO A 205 50.34 2.24 7.64
C PRO A 205 51.42 1.15 7.65
N ASP A 206 52.67 1.53 7.35
CA ASP A 206 53.83 0.60 7.25
C ASP A 206 54.09 -0.20 8.55
N ASP A 207 53.58 0.25 9.69
CA ASP A 207 53.73 -0.38 11.01
C ASP A 207 52.55 -1.29 11.41
N ILE A 208 51.54 -1.43 10.55
CA ILE A 208 50.38 -2.30 10.75
C ILE A 208 50.50 -3.57 9.89
N GLU A 209 50.48 -4.73 10.54
CA GLU A 209 50.32 -6.02 9.90
C GLU A 209 48.84 -6.44 10.00
N LEU A 210 48.18 -6.65 8.85
CA LEU A 210 46.76 -7.01 8.83
C LEU A 210 46.55 -8.43 9.37
N PRO A 211 45.61 -8.64 10.30
CA PRO A 211 45.26 -9.97 10.79
C PRO A 211 44.58 -10.81 9.70
N ASP A 212 44.46 -12.12 9.94
CA ASP A 212 43.82 -13.07 9.01
C ASP A 212 42.31 -12.85 8.83
N THR A 213 41.71 -12.00 9.67
CA THR A 213 40.35 -11.47 9.52
C THR A 213 40.21 -10.47 8.38
N PHE A 214 41.30 -10.02 7.73
CA PHE A 214 41.25 -9.24 6.50
C PHE A 214 41.55 -10.11 5.27
N GLU A 215 41.06 -9.68 4.12
CA GLU A 215 41.47 -10.23 2.83
C GLU A 215 42.93 -9.87 2.50
N PRO A 216 43.67 -10.75 1.80
CA PRO A 216 45.01 -10.43 1.34
C PRO A 216 44.95 -9.29 0.31
N VAL A 217 45.65 -8.18 0.57
CA VAL A 217 45.73 -7.06 -0.39
C VAL A 217 46.45 -7.55 -1.65
N ALA A 218 45.74 -7.58 -2.79
CA ALA A 218 46.32 -7.98 -4.06
C ALA A 218 47.31 -6.90 -4.55
N GLY A 219 48.60 -7.26 -4.65
CA GLY A 219 49.61 -6.43 -5.31
C GLY A 219 50.56 -5.67 -4.37
N GLY A 220 51.41 -6.41 -3.65
CA GLY A 220 52.70 -5.89 -3.17
C GLY A 220 53.82 -6.41 -4.06
N GLU A 221 54.48 -5.55 -4.84
CA GLU A 221 55.66 -5.89 -5.62
C GLU A 221 56.78 -6.47 -4.73
N GLU A 222 57.17 -7.73 -4.95
CA GLU A 222 58.50 -8.20 -4.54
C GLU A 222 59.51 -7.84 -5.65
N PRO A 223 60.63 -7.16 -5.33
CA PRO A 223 61.60 -6.77 -6.34
C PRO A 223 62.58 -7.92 -6.65
N GLY A 224 62.49 -8.42 -7.88
CA GLY A 224 63.66 -8.77 -8.70
C GLY A 224 64.22 -10.19 -8.57
N GLY A 225 64.00 -10.99 -9.62
CA GLY A 225 64.78 -12.18 -9.90
C GLY A 225 64.62 -12.59 -11.36
N GLU A 226 65.54 -12.15 -12.23
CA GLU A 226 65.73 -12.71 -13.57
C GLU A 226 66.10 -14.20 -13.45
N ASP A 227 65.46 -15.07 -14.25
CA ASP A 227 66.19 -16.15 -14.93
C ASP A 227 65.49 -16.48 -16.26
N PRO A 228 66.26 -16.64 -17.36
CA PRO A 228 65.76 -16.79 -18.72
C PRO A 228 65.71 -18.27 -19.15
N ASP A 229 65.33 -18.46 -20.41
CA ASP A 229 65.44 -19.69 -21.21
C ASP A 229 64.25 -20.66 -21.15
N GLY A 230 63.61 -20.83 -22.31
CA GLY A 230 62.97 -22.10 -22.63
C GLY A 230 61.78 -22.01 -23.58
N GLU A 231 62.05 -21.87 -24.88
CA GLU A 231 61.10 -22.29 -25.92
C GLU A 231 60.75 -23.78 -25.73
N ASP A 232 59.47 -24.16 -25.87
CA ASP A 232 59.07 -25.23 -26.81
C ASP A 232 57.57 -25.09 -27.18
N PRO A 233 57.18 -25.36 -28.43
CA PRO A 233 55.89 -25.09 -29.04
C PRO A 233 54.98 -26.33 -29.04
N ASP A 234 53.81 -26.17 -29.66
CA ASP A 234 52.86 -27.21 -30.04
C ASP A 234 51.97 -27.77 -28.92
N GLY A 235 50.90 -27.02 -28.63
CA GLY A 235 49.64 -27.55 -28.16
C GLY A 235 48.51 -26.83 -28.90
N GLU A 236 48.13 -27.33 -30.07
CA GLU A 236 46.86 -26.96 -30.69
C GLU A 236 45.73 -27.35 -29.74
N ASP A 237 45.12 -26.33 -29.14
CA ASP A 237 43.78 -26.43 -28.56
C ASP A 237 42.78 -26.13 -29.68
N PRO A 238 41.85 -27.05 -30.02
CA PRO A 238 40.98 -26.91 -31.18
C PRO A 238 39.68 -26.16 -30.86
N ASP A 239 39.72 -25.13 -30.03
CA ASP A 239 38.56 -24.26 -29.78
C ASP A 239 38.86 -22.85 -30.29
N GLY A 240 38.56 -22.65 -31.57
CA GLY A 240 38.53 -21.34 -32.21
C GLY A 240 37.32 -20.51 -31.78
N GLY A 241 37.23 -20.19 -30.49
CA GLY A 241 36.43 -19.05 -30.01
C GLY A 241 37.30 -17.81 -30.11
N GLY A 242 37.11 -17.00 -31.15
CA GLY A 242 37.70 -15.67 -31.15
C GLY A 242 37.06 -14.89 -30.00
N ASP A 243 37.87 -14.28 -29.14
CA ASP A 243 37.40 -13.27 -28.19
C ASP A 243 36.47 -12.32 -28.97
N LEU A 244 35.18 -12.32 -28.62
CA LEU A 244 34.29 -11.29 -29.11
C LEU A 244 34.89 -9.94 -28.68
N PRO A 245 34.89 -8.91 -29.54
CA PRO A 245 35.32 -7.57 -29.11
C PRO A 245 34.51 -7.16 -27.87
N PRO A 246 35.02 -6.33 -26.95
CA PRO A 246 34.24 -5.91 -25.77
C PRO A 246 32.86 -5.35 -26.17
N LEU A 247 31.89 -5.41 -25.25
CA LEU A 247 30.59 -4.75 -25.47
C LEU A 247 30.84 -3.25 -25.73
N PRO A 248 30.05 -2.59 -26.61
CA PRO A 248 30.12 -1.15 -26.75
C PRO A 248 29.73 -0.45 -25.44
N GLU A 249 30.30 0.73 -25.21
CA GLU A 249 29.93 1.58 -24.07
C GLU A 249 28.47 2.05 -24.18
N PRO A 250 27.81 2.37 -23.06
CA PRO A 250 26.52 3.06 -23.08
C PRO A 250 26.57 4.33 -23.93
N ALA A 251 25.51 4.57 -24.69
CA ALA A 251 25.43 5.62 -25.69
C ALA A 251 24.30 6.61 -25.37
N VAL A 252 24.54 7.90 -25.61
CA VAL A 252 23.54 8.96 -25.46
C VAL A 252 23.10 9.42 -26.85
N PHE A 253 21.80 9.55 -27.03
CA PHE A 253 21.16 9.89 -28.30
C PHE A 253 20.48 11.25 -28.19
N ARG A 254 20.68 12.10 -29.20
CA ARG A 254 20.17 13.47 -29.23
C ARG A 254 19.42 13.74 -30.53
N PRO A 255 18.32 14.47 -30.55
CA PRO A 255 17.66 14.83 -31.80
C PRO A 255 18.57 15.72 -32.66
N GLN A 256 18.16 15.96 -33.90
CA GLN A 256 18.97 16.76 -34.81
C GLN A 256 19.02 18.21 -34.33
N ALA A 257 20.21 18.83 -34.33
CA ALA A 257 20.36 20.22 -33.90
C ALA A 257 19.37 21.17 -34.62
N GLY A 258 18.68 22.01 -33.84
CA GLY A 258 17.63 22.92 -34.31
C GLY A 258 16.27 22.27 -34.59
N THR A 259 16.03 21.05 -34.12
CA THR A 259 14.69 20.44 -34.14
C THR A 259 13.70 21.22 -33.28
N THR A 260 12.41 21.00 -33.50
CA THR A 260 11.31 21.58 -32.70
C THR A 260 10.51 20.55 -31.93
N GLU A 261 10.84 19.26 -32.08
CA GLU A 261 10.11 18.13 -31.52
C GLU A 261 10.99 17.43 -30.48
N GLY A 262 10.40 16.97 -29.37
CA GLY A 262 11.10 16.30 -28.26
C GLY A 262 11.66 14.93 -28.62
N SER A 263 12.50 14.35 -27.75
CA SER A 263 13.17 13.04 -27.93
C SER A 263 13.86 12.59 -26.64
N SER A 264 13.12 12.46 -25.53
CA SER A 264 13.66 11.93 -24.27
C SER A 264 13.22 10.50 -23.97
N ASP A 265 12.18 10.01 -24.66
CA ASP A 265 11.52 8.75 -24.35
C ASP A 265 11.55 7.80 -25.54
N ALA A 266 12.55 6.91 -25.59
CA ALA A 266 12.73 6.00 -26.72
C ALA A 266 11.82 4.76 -26.61
N SER A 267 10.52 4.96 -26.84
CA SER A 267 9.48 3.94 -26.64
C SER A 267 9.65 2.70 -27.53
N THR A 268 10.08 2.87 -28.80
CA THR A 268 10.34 1.72 -29.67
C THR A 268 11.44 1.97 -30.71
N ALA A 269 12.16 0.91 -31.09
CA ALA A 269 13.24 0.99 -32.06
C ALA A 269 13.34 -0.25 -32.96
N ILE A 270 13.81 -0.05 -34.19
CA ILE A 270 14.10 -1.13 -35.16
C ILE A 270 15.48 -0.91 -35.76
N ALA A 271 16.34 -1.93 -35.69
CA ALA A 271 17.59 -1.93 -36.45
C ALA A 271 17.32 -1.86 -37.98
N LEU A 272 17.98 -0.91 -38.65
CA LEU A 272 18.02 -0.84 -40.10
C LEU A 272 19.14 -1.72 -40.65
N ASP A 273 20.30 -1.70 -39.97
CA ASP A 273 21.47 -2.55 -40.18
C ASP A 273 22.35 -2.59 -38.90
N GLU A 274 23.62 -2.99 -39.04
CA GLU A 274 24.58 -3.05 -37.93
C GLU A 274 24.93 -1.69 -37.33
N ASP A 275 24.79 -0.61 -38.11
CA ASP A 275 25.25 0.73 -37.73
C ASP A 275 24.09 1.67 -37.36
N PHE A 276 22.91 1.46 -37.92
CA PHE A 276 21.79 2.40 -37.81
C PHE A 276 20.50 1.73 -37.33
N MET A 277 19.73 2.50 -36.56
CA MET A 277 18.39 2.16 -36.11
C MET A 277 17.42 3.30 -36.38
N VAL A 278 16.14 2.98 -36.53
CA VAL A 278 15.05 3.95 -36.42
C VAL A 278 14.50 3.87 -34.99
N VAL A 279 14.25 5.02 -34.39
CA VAL A 279 13.63 5.17 -33.07
C VAL A 279 12.37 6.01 -33.25
N ALA A 280 11.34 5.61 -32.53
CA ALA A 280 10.11 6.35 -32.31
C ALA A 280 10.04 6.70 -30.82
N ASP A 281 9.64 7.94 -30.55
CA ASP A 281 9.50 8.51 -29.22
C ASP A 281 8.06 8.97 -28.97
N ASP A 282 7.71 9.16 -27.70
CA ASP A 282 6.35 9.54 -27.30
C ASP A 282 6.13 11.07 -27.31
N GLU A 283 7.18 11.89 -27.25
CA GLU A 283 7.08 13.36 -27.17
C GLU A 283 6.92 14.06 -28.54
N GLY A 284 6.82 13.29 -29.61
CA GLY A 284 6.62 13.84 -30.95
C GLY A 284 6.15 12.84 -31.99
N ALA A 285 5.41 13.32 -32.99
CA ALA A 285 5.01 12.52 -34.14
C ALA A 285 6.14 12.38 -35.20
N ILE A 286 7.35 11.99 -34.76
CA ILE A 286 8.58 11.92 -35.58
C ILE A 286 9.21 10.53 -35.50
N LEU A 287 9.71 10.04 -36.63
CA LEU A 287 10.66 8.92 -36.66
C LEU A 287 12.08 9.45 -36.85
N ARG A 288 13.01 9.01 -36.02
CA ARG A 288 14.41 9.45 -36.04
C ARG A 288 15.35 8.31 -36.37
N VAL A 289 16.35 8.57 -37.20
CA VAL A 289 17.41 7.60 -37.52
C VAL A 289 18.66 7.97 -36.76
N TYR A 290 19.15 7.04 -35.96
CA TYR A 290 20.36 7.19 -35.15
C TYR A 290 21.44 6.22 -35.60
N ASN A 291 22.71 6.62 -35.42
CA ASN A 291 23.79 5.66 -35.36
C ASN A 291 23.71 4.92 -34.02
N ARG A 292 23.81 3.59 -34.01
CA ARG A 292 23.64 2.75 -32.81
C ARG A 292 24.72 2.99 -31.73
N GLU A 293 25.85 3.60 -32.08
CA GLU A 293 26.90 4.01 -31.14
C GLU A 293 26.60 5.35 -30.43
N GLY A 294 25.47 6.01 -30.76
CA GLY A 294 25.04 7.27 -30.13
C GLY A 294 25.27 8.51 -30.98
N GLY A 295 24.93 9.66 -30.40
CA GLY A 295 25.06 10.98 -31.00
C GLY A 295 23.76 11.56 -31.57
N GLU A 296 23.91 12.57 -32.43
CA GLU A 296 22.77 13.26 -33.04
C GLU A 296 22.07 12.39 -34.10
N ALA A 297 20.74 12.51 -34.18
CA ALA A 297 19.95 11.89 -35.24
C ALA A 297 20.48 12.32 -36.63
N VAL A 298 20.72 11.34 -37.51
CA VAL A 298 21.17 11.59 -38.89
C VAL A 298 20.02 11.91 -39.83
N LYS A 299 18.77 11.67 -39.38
CA LYS A 299 17.55 11.96 -40.11
C LYS A 299 16.36 12.04 -39.15
N GLU A 300 15.46 12.98 -39.42
CA GLU A 300 14.14 13.08 -38.79
C GLU A 300 13.06 13.06 -39.88
N TRP A 301 11.95 12.38 -39.62
CA TRP A 301 10.81 12.30 -40.54
C TRP A 301 9.50 12.48 -39.80
N SER A 302 8.73 13.50 -40.20
CA SER A 302 7.45 13.82 -39.58
C SER A 302 6.31 12.97 -40.13
N ILE A 303 5.68 12.22 -39.22
CA ILE A 303 4.50 11.38 -39.48
C ILE A 303 3.32 12.29 -39.82
N THR A 304 3.07 13.33 -39.02
CA THR A 304 1.97 14.29 -39.25
C THR A 304 2.08 15.01 -40.59
N ALA A 305 3.30 15.38 -41.01
CA ALA A 305 3.51 15.98 -42.34
C ALA A 305 3.23 14.98 -43.47
N ALA A 306 3.64 13.72 -43.32
CA ALA A 306 3.36 12.66 -44.28
C ALA A 306 1.87 12.35 -44.38
N ALA A 307 1.19 12.25 -43.24
CA ALA A 307 -0.24 12.02 -43.16
C ALA A 307 -1.06 13.16 -43.78
N THR A 308 -0.67 14.42 -43.52
CA THR A 308 -1.26 15.61 -44.14
C THR A 308 -1.08 15.59 -45.66
N ALA A 309 0.10 15.20 -46.15
CA ALA A 309 0.40 15.13 -47.58
C ALA A 309 -0.34 13.98 -48.27
N GLY A 310 -0.48 12.83 -47.59
CA GLY A 310 -1.18 11.63 -48.06
C GLY A 310 -2.70 11.70 -47.94
N GLY A 311 -3.22 12.57 -47.07
CA GLY A 311 -4.65 12.67 -46.76
C GLY A 311 -5.18 11.49 -45.96
N THR A 312 -4.33 10.86 -45.14
CA THR A 312 -4.65 9.63 -44.38
C THR A 312 -5.43 9.89 -43.08
N GLY A 313 -5.55 11.14 -42.64
CA GLY A 313 -6.38 11.53 -41.48
C GLY A 313 -5.66 11.57 -40.13
N LEU A 314 -4.42 11.07 -40.05
CA LEU A 314 -3.57 11.19 -38.86
C LEU A 314 -3.09 12.65 -38.74
N GLY A 315 -3.56 13.36 -37.71
CA GLY A 315 -3.49 14.82 -37.63
C GLY A 315 -3.38 15.34 -36.20
N VAL A 316 -2.56 14.67 -35.39
CA VAL A 316 -2.30 15.02 -33.99
C VAL A 316 -0.89 15.57 -33.82
N ASP A 317 -0.73 16.39 -32.78
CA ASP A 317 0.55 17.01 -32.43
C ASP A 317 1.49 15.98 -31.76
N GLU A 318 0.93 14.94 -31.13
CA GLU A 318 1.62 13.88 -30.40
C GLU A 318 0.82 12.57 -30.57
N ILE A 319 1.50 11.46 -30.88
CA ILE A 319 0.86 10.14 -31.07
C ILE A 319 1.04 9.26 -29.84
N ASP A 320 2.02 9.58 -28.97
CA ASP A 320 2.52 8.74 -27.89
C ASP A 320 2.87 7.34 -28.43
N LEU A 321 3.93 7.23 -29.22
CA LEU A 321 4.32 5.95 -29.83
C LEU A 321 4.79 4.98 -28.75
N GLU A 322 4.40 3.71 -28.85
CA GLU A 322 4.76 2.70 -27.83
C GLU A 322 5.53 1.52 -28.41
N ALA A 323 5.04 0.93 -29.51
CA ALA A 323 5.56 -0.34 -29.98
C ALA A 323 5.72 -0.37 -31.50
N SER A 324 6.66 -1.18 -31.98
CA SER A 324 6.84 -1.39 -33.41
C SER A 324 7.33 -2.78 -33.77
N THR A 325 7.04 -3.22 -35.00
CA THR A 325 7.59 -4.47 -35.53
C THR A 325 7.73 -4.46 -37.03
N ARG A 326 8.66 -5.25 -37.57
CA ARG A 326 8.99 -5.28 -38.99
C ARG A 326 8.55 -6.58 -39.66
N ILE A 327 7.81 -6.45 -40.77
CA ILE A 327 7.51 -7.52 -41.71
C ILE A 327 7.99 -7.11 -43.10
N GLY A 328 9.07 -7.74 -43.57
CA GLY A 328 9.71 -7.37 -44.84
C GLY A 328 10.29 -5.95 -44.79
N ASP A 329 9.84 -5.08 -45.70
CA ASP A 329 10.24 -3.65 -45.73
C ASP A 329 9.21 -2.73 -45.07
N THR A 330 8.16 -3.31 -44.45
CA THR A 330 7.10 -2.56 -43.76
C THR A 330 7.31 -2.68 -42.25
N VAL A 331 7.29 -1.54 -41.57
CA VAL A 331 7.27 -1.45 -40.11
C VAL A 331 5.90 -0.98 -39.66
N TYR A 332 5.34 -1.66 -38.68
CA TYR A 332 4.05 -1.37 -38.05
C TYR A 332 4.35 -0.66 -36.73
N PHE A 333 3.55 0.34 -36.37
CA PHE A 333 3.71 1.15 -35.16
C PHE A 333 2.38 1.32 -34.45
N THR A 334 2.38 1.31 -33.12
CA THR A 334 1.24 1.65 -32.26
C THR A 334 1.49 2.97 -31.52
N GLY A 335 0.43 3.73 -31.27
CA GLY A 335 0.37 4.71 -30.19
C GLY A 335 -0.06 4.09 -28.86
N SER A 336 -0.25 4.90 -27.83
CA SER A 336 -0.45 4.50 -26.42
C SER A 336 -1.64 3.56 -26.18
N HIS A 337 -2.74 3.73 -26.91
CA HIS A 337 -4.00 3.03 -26.68
C HIS A 337 -4.37 2.90 -25.19
N SER A 338 -3.96 3.86 -24.38
CA SER A 338 -4.14 3.88 -22.95
C SER A 338 -4.79 5.19 -22.53
N ASN A 339 -5.37 5.19 -21.34
CA ASN A 339 -5.67 6.43 -20.65
C ASN A 339 -4.40 7.26 -20.41
N LYS A 340 -4.57 8.55 -20.15
CA LYS A 340 -3.48 9.41 -19.65
C LYS A 340 -3.08 8.98 -18.25
N ARG A 341 -1.89 9.39 -17.81
CA ARG A 341 -1.37 9.12 -16.44
C ARG A 341 -2.33 9.44 -15.29
N ASN A 342 -3.25 10.39 -15.48
CA ASN A 342 -4.28 10.75 -14.50
C ASN A 342 -5.60 9.96 -14.64
N GLY A 343 -5.64 8.94 -15.49
CA GLY A 343 -6.79 8.10 -15.79
C GLY A 343 -7.76 8.66 -16.84
N SER A 344 -7.63 9.91 -17.28
CA SER A 344 -8.54 10.44 -18.29
C SER A 344 -8.28 9.83 -19.68
N GLU A 345 -9.34 9.53 -20.40
CA GLU A 345 -9.33 9.04 -21.80
C GLU A 345 -8.43 9.85 -22.74
N ALA A 346 -7.79 9.15 -23.68
CA ALA A 346 -6.81 9.71 -24.61
C ALA A 346 -7.00 9.23 -26.05
N ASN A 347 -8.24 9.15 -26.54
CA ASN A 347 -8.53 8.56 -27.85
C ASN A 347 -7.84 9.25 -29.04
N GLU A 348 -7.35 10.48 -28.85
CA GLU A 348 -6.50 11.14 -29.84
C GLU A 348 -5.12 10.50 -30.06
N ARG A 349 -4.74 9.47 -29.30
CA ARG A 349 -3.44 8.77 -29.38
C ARG A 349 -3.57 7.30 -29.80
N GLU A 350 -4.79 6.78 -29.93
CA GLU A 350 -5.11 5.41 -30.33
C GLU A 350 -4.93 5.17 -31.85
N TYR A 351 -3.68 5.05 -32.29
CA TYR A 351 -3.37 4.77 -33.70
C TYR A 351 -2.53 3.53 -33.89
N LEU A 352 -2.91 2.71 -34.89
CA LEU A 352 -2.03 1.73 -35.52
C LEU A 352 -1.73 2.21 -36.95
N PHE A 353 -0.47 2.22 -37.35
CA PHE A 353 -0.10 2.58 -38.72
C PHE A 353 1.08 1.77 -39.24
N SER A 354 1.26 1.78 -40.56
CA SER A 354 2.40 1.12 -41.21
C SER A 354 3.19 2.08 -42.09
N VAL A 355 4.51 1.93 -42.05
CA VAL A 355 5.47 2.72 -42.80
C VAL A 355 6.38 1.77 -43.58
N GLN A 356 6.50 1.98 -44.88
CA GLN A 356 7.56 1.34 -45.64
C GLN A 356 8.87 2.08 -45.39
N ILE A 357 9.87 1.35 -44.90
CA ILE A 357 11.20 1.88 -44.58
C ILE A 357 12.24 1.20 -45.47
N THR A 358 12.98 1.98 -46.25
CA THR A 358 14.07 1.46 -47.10
C THR A 358 15.31 2.34 -47.04
N GLY A 359 16.49 1.76 -47.24
CA GLY A 359 17.77 2.46 -47.07
C GLY A 359 18.27 2.41 -45.63
N THR A 360 19.35 3.12 -45.36
CA THR A 360 19.99 3.21 -44.03
C THR A 360 20.64 4.58 -43.83
N GLY A 361 20.91 4.95 -42.58
CA GLY A 361 21.47 6.24 -42.18
C GLY A 361 20.72 7.44 -42.76
N ALA A 362 21.45 8.46 -43.23
CA ALA A 362 20.84 9.66 -43.81
C ALA A 362 20.03 9.39 -45.09
N ASP A 363 20.31 8.28 -45.78
CA ASP A 363 19.65 7.87 -47.03
C ASP A 363 18.36 7.06 -46.79
N THR A 364 18.00 6.76 -45.53
CA THR A 364 16.73 6.08 -45.18
C THR A 364 15.52 6.82 -45.74
N THR A 365 14.51 6.11 -46.22
CA THR A 365 13.28 6.70 -46.77
C THR A 365 12.07 6.08 -46.10
N PHE A 366 11.03 6.90 -45.93
CA PHE A 366 9.80 6.56 -45.22
C PHE A 366 8.59 6.85 -46.12
N GLU A 367 7.67 5.90 -46.22
CA GLU A 367 6.38 6.07 -46.89
C GLU A 367 5.27 5.56 -45.96
N LEU A 368 4.42 6.47 -45.46
CA LEU A 368 3.23 6.12 -44.69
C LEU A 368 2.23 5.39 -45.61
N LEU A 369 1.83 4.17 -45.23
CA LEU A 369 0.97 3.31 -46.05
C LEU A 369 -0.48 3.30 -45.58
N GLN A 370 -0.71 2.81 -44.38
CA GLN A 370 -2.05 2.60 -43.80
C GLN A 370 -2.10 3.14 -42.38
N VAL A 371 -3.28 3.56 -41.95
CA VAL A 371 -3.58 4.07 -40.61
C VAL A 371 -4.94 3.51 -40.19
N GLN A 372 -5.06 3.09 -38.95
CA GLN A 372 -6.27 2.65 -38.26
C GLN A 372 -6.34 3.41 -36.93
N ASP A 373 -7.54 3.86 -36.58
CA ASP A 373 -7.89 4.34 -35.23
C ASP A 373 -8.91 3.40 -34.56
N GLY A 374 -9.10 3.55 -33.25
CA GLY A 374 -10.10 2.81 -32.48
C GLY A 374 -9.84 1.31 -32.34
N LEU A 375 -8.57 0.88 -32.36
CA LEU A 375 -8.22 -0.52 -32.11
C LEU A 375 -8.61 -0.96 -30.69
N GLU A 376 -8.54 -0.05 -29.72
CA GLU A 376 -8.95 -0.28 -28.33
C GLU A 376 -10.44 -0.62 -28.24
N ASP A 377 -11.31 0.20 -28.84
CA ASP A 377 -12.74 -0.08 -28.98
C ASP A 377 -13.03 -1.44 -29.63
N LEU A 378 -12.24 -1.82 -30.65
CA LEU A 378 -12.38 -3.09 -31.37
C LEU A 378 -11.95 -4.28 -30.50
N LEU A 379 -10.89 -4.13 -29.70
CA LEU A 379 -10.44 -5.13 -28.72
C LEU A 379 -11.47 -5.31 -27.59
N VAL A 380 -11.99 -4.20 -27.05
CA VAL A 380 -13.04 -4.19 -26.02
C VAL A 380 -14.30 -4.89 -26.55
N ALA A 381 -14.73 -4.58 -27.77
CA ALA A 381 -15.87 -5.24 -28.39
C ALA A 381 -15.61 -6.74 -28.58
N TRP A 382 -14.40 -7.13 -29.01
CA TRP A 382 -14.02 -8.52 -29.19
C TRP A 382 -14.03 -9.33 -27.88
N ASP A 383 -13.52 -8.78 -26.78
CA ASP A 383 -13.57 -9.39 -25.44
C ASP A 383 -15.03 -9.53 -24.96
N ASN A 384 -15.83 -8.47 -25.08
CA ASN A 384 -17.23 -8.47 -24.67
C ASN A 384 -18.13 -9.41 -25.50
N ASP A 385 -17.84 -9.60 -26.79
CA ASP A 385 -18.59 -10.49 -27.66
C ASP A 385 -18.15 -11.97 -27.54
N ASP A 386 -17.30 -12.31 -26.58
CA ASP A 386 -16.70 -13.65 -26.38
C ASP A 386 -15.94 -14.13 -27.64
N GLY A 387 -15.22 -13.21 -28.29
CA GLY A 387 -14.48 -13.50 -29.52
C GLY A 387 -13.36 -14.52 -29.34
N HIS A 388 -12.86 -14.70 -28.11
CA HIS A 388 -11.86 -15.69 -27.73
C HIS A 388 -12.46 -17.02 -27.20
N GLY A 389 -13.76 -17.08 -26.89
CA GLY A 389 -14.43 -18.29 -26.41
C GLY A 389 -14.17 -18.65 -24.94
N LYS A 390 -13.86 -17.67 -24.09
CA LYS A 390 -13.66 -17.85 -22.62
C LYS A 390 -14.77 -17.24 -21.76
N GLY A 391 -15.79 -16.66 -22.39
CA GLY A 391 -16.87 -15.89 -21.77
C GLY A 391 -16.79 -14.41 -22.13
N ALA A 392 -17.94 -13.74 -22.17
CA ALA A 392 -18.01 -12.31 -22.46
C ALA A 392 -17.26 -11.49 -21.39
N GLY A 393 -16.37 -10.60 -21.82
CA GLY A 393 -15.63 -9.68 -20.96
C GLY A 393 -14.61 -10.38 -20.06
N HIS A 394 -14.08 -11.54 -20.47
CA HIS A 394 -13.20 -12.36 -19.65
C HIS A 394 -11.91 -11.64 -19.26
N TYR A 395 -11.35 -10.85 -20.17
CA TYR A 395 -10.12 -10.08 -19.92
C TYR A 395 -10.38 -8.75 -19.22
N GLY A 396 -11.65 -8.34 -19.16
CA GLY A 396 -12.08 -7.10 -18.55
C GLY A 396 -11.52 -5.88 -19.26
N LEU A 397 -11.29 -5.97 -20.58
CA LEU A 397 -10.67 -4.88 -21.34
C LEU A 397 -11.50 -3.60 -21.24
N GLN A 398 -12.83 -3.71 -21.22
CA GLN A 398 -13.72 -2.56 -21.04
C GLN A 398 -13.51 -1.84 -19.70
N ALA A 399 -13.29 -2.60 -18.62
CA ALA A 399 -13.06 -2.03 -17.31
C ALA A 399 -11.66 -1.42 -17.23
N SER A 400 -10.68 -2.05 -17.89
CA SER A 400 -9.30 -1.59 -17.95
C SER A 400 -9.11 -0.30 -18.76
N SER A 401 -9.91 -0.12 -19.81
CA SER A 401 -9.93 1.08 -20.65
C SER A 401 -10.84 2.19 -20.12
N ALA A 402 -11.58 1.97 -19.04
CA ALA A 402 -12.57 2.95 -18.59
C ALA A 402 -11.90 4.26 -18.13
N GLY A 403 -12.52 5.40 -18.44
CA GLY A 403 -12.11 6.69 -17.88
C GLY A 403 -11.94 6.66 -16.35
N ASP A 404 -10.91 7.38 -15.88
CA ASP A 404 -10.36 7.44 -14.53
C ASP A 404 -9.53 6.22 -14.08
N VAL A 405 -9.37 5.20 -14.94
CA VAL A 405 -8.44 4.08 -14.68
C VAL A 405 -7.02 4.48 -15.09
N ILE A 406 -6.11 4.49 -14.11
CA ILE A 406 -4.68 4.75 -14.33
C ILE A 406 -4.10 3.62 -15.22
N PRO A 407 -3.34 3.93 -16.29
CA PRO A 407 -2.80 2.92 -17.20
C PRO A 407 -1.63 2.12 -16.58
N GLU A 408 -0.82 2.76 -15.74
CA GLU A 408 0.36 2.19 -15.07
C GLU A 408 0.00 1.40 -13.80
N GLN A 409 -1.05 0.57 -13.85
CA GLN A 409 -1.38 -0.37 -12.78
C GLN A 409 -1.88 -1.69 -13.37
N VAL A 410 -1.89 -2.77 -12.57
CA VAL A 410 -2.24 -4.13 -13.01
C VAL A 410 -3.60 -4.24 -13.73
N SER A 411 -4.54 -3.34 -13.39
CA SER A 411 -5.88 -3.27 -13.96
C SER A 411 -6.03 -2.28 -15.12
N GLY A 412 -5.01 -1.46 -15.42
CA GLY A 412 -5.03 -0.49 -16.52
C GLY A 412 -5.04 -1.14 -17.90
N PHE A 413 -5.18 -0.34 -18.95
CA PHE A 413 -5.04 -0.78 -20.34
C PHE A 413 -3.84 -0.06 -20.96
N SER A 414 -2.86 -0.81 -21.46
CA SER A 414 -1.62 -0.29 -22.03
C SER A 414 -0.94 -1.35 -22.92
N ILE A 415 -0.84 -1.04 -24.22
CA ILE A 415 -0.15 -1.87 -25.21
C ILE A 415 1.25 -1.28 -25.44
N GLU A 416 2.26 -1.90 -24.81
CA GLU A 416 3.66 -1.47 -24.95
C GLU A 416 4.50 -2.44 -25.79
N GLY A 417 4.04 -3.69 -25.94
CA GLY A 417 4.70 -4.68 -26.78
C GLY A 417 4.02 -4.87 -28.14
N MET A 418 4.79 -5.02 -29.22
CA MET A 418 4.27 -5.52 -30.49
C MET A 418 5.32 -6.29 -31.27
N THR A 419 4.99 -7.49 -31.76
CA THR A 419 5.89 -8.23 -32.65
C THR A 419 5.17 -8.98 -33.76
N ALA A 420 5.87 -9.39 -34.81
CA ALA A 420 5.30 -10.26 -35.83
C ALA A 420 5.31 -11.72 -35.38
N SER A 421 4.24 -12.46 -35.66
CA SER A 421 4.23 -13.93 -35.54
C SER A 421 5.37 -14.60 -36.33
N LEU A 422 5.76 -15.83 -35.97
CA LEU A 422 6.88 -16.54 -36.61
C LEU A 422 6.73 -16.71 -38.13
N ASP A 423 5.49 -16.79 -38.64
CA ASP A 423 5.19 -16.89 -40.07
C ASP A 423 4.79 -15.55 -40.74
N ASP A 424 4.91 -14.45 -40.00
CA ASP A 424 4.60 -13.07 -40.42
C ASP A 424 3.11 -12.84 -40.79
N SER A 425 2.19 -13.72 -40.38
CA SER A 425 0.76 -13.59 -40.72
C SER A 425 -0.04 -12.72 -39.75
N GLN A 426 0.47 -12.55 -38.53
CA GLN A 426 -0.16 -11.83 -37.42
C GLN A 426 0.80 -10.83 -36.76
N LEU A 427 0.24 -9.76 -36.22
CA LEU A 427 0.86 -8.94 -35.19
C LEU A 427 0.44 -9.48 -33.83
N LEU A 428 1.39 -9.61 -32.91
CA LEU A 428 1.18 -10.03 -31.53
C LEU A 428 1.22 -8.77 -30.67
N LEU A 429 0.06 -8.34 -30.16
CA LEU A 429 -0.05 -7.17 -29.29
C LEU A 429 0.22 -7.60 -27.85
N GLY A 430 1.32 -7.16 -27.27
CA GLY A 430 1.75 -7.44 -25.90
C GLY A 430 1.33 -6.31 -24.95
N PHE A 431 0.68 -6.68 -23.86
CA PHE A 431 0.15 -5.73 -22.90
C PHE A 431 1.10 -5.60 -21.69
N ARG A 432 1.40 -4.37 -21.29
CA ARG A 432 1.91 -4.10 -19.94
C ARG A 432 0.80 -4.31 -18.92
N ALA A 433 -0.36 -3.75 -19.23
CA ALA A 433 -1.60 -3.91 -18.52
C ALA A 433 -2.77 -4.01 -19.52
N PRO A 434 -3.86 -4.75 -19.24
CA PRO A 434 -4.09 -5.41 -17.97
C PRO A 434 -3.33 -6.72 -17.88
N GLN A 435 -2.99 -7.09 -16.66
CA GLN A 435 -2.70 -8.49 -16.36
C GLN A 435 -4.01 -9.29 -16.30
N VAL A 436 -3.93 -10.62 -16.30
CA VAL A 436 -5.11 -11.50 -16.39
C VAL A 436 -5.12 -12.53 -15.28
N ASP A 437 -6.26 -12.98 -14.77
CA ASP A 437 -7.63 -12.56 -15.12
C ASP A 437 -8.11 -11.33 -14.32
N THR A 438 -9.40 -10.98 -14.40
CA THR A 438 -9.99 -9.81 -13.72
C THR A 438 -9.99 -9.88 -12.19
N GLN A 439 -9.73 -11.05 -11.59
CA GLN A 439 -9.77 -11.24 -10.14
C GLN A 439 -8.38 -11.10 -9.54
N VAL A 440 -7.42 -11.79 -10.11
CA VAL A 440 -6.07 -11.96 -9.54
C VAL A 440 -4.98 -11.22 -10.32
N ARG A 441 -5.23 -10.87 -11.59
CA ARG A 441 -4.35 -10.04 -12.44
C ARG A 441 -2.88 -10.50 -12.40
N GLU A 442 -2.61 -11.76 -12.76
CA GLU A 442 -1.31 -12.42 -12.55
C GLU A 442 -0.44 -12.54 -13.80
N LYS A 443 -1.06 -12.75 -14.96
CA LYS A 443 -0.36 -13.09 -16.20
C LYS A 443 -0.38 -11.93 -17.17
N ALA A 444 0.70 -11.74 -17.90
CA ALA A 444 0.73 -10.83 -19.04
C ALA A 444 -0.12 -11.38 -20.19
N LEU A 445 -0.72 -10.48 -20.95
CA LEU A 445 -1.61 -10.79 -22.07
C LEU A 445 -0.93 -10.51 -23.41
N ILE A 446 -1.09 -11.42 -24.36
CA ILE A 446 -0.78 -11.20 -25.77
C ILE A 446 -2.03 -11.51 -26.60
N ILE A 447 -2.43 -10.57 -27.47
CA ILE A 447 -3.55 -10.75 -28.41
C ILE A 447 -3.02 -10.75 -29.85
N PRO A 448 -3.07 -11.89 -30.56
CA PRO A 448 -2.74 -11.95 -31.98
C PRO A 448 -3.82 -11.30 -32.84
N VAL A 449 -3.42 -10.50 -33.83
CA VAL A 449 -4.31 -9.91 -34.84
C VAL A 449 -3.75 -10.11 -36.25
N ALA A 450 -4.60 -10.56 -37.18
CA ALA A 450 -4.16 -10.88 -38.54
C ALA A 450 -3.77 -9.62 -39.34
N VAL A 451 -2.56 -9.63 -39.91
CA VAL A 451 -1.97 -8.51 -40.66
C VAL A 451 -2.85 -8.06 -41.83
N ASP A 452 -3.49 -9.02 -42.52
CA ASP A 452 -4.34 -8.76 -43.68
C ASP A 452 -5.66 -8.02 -43.33
N SER A 453 -6.03 -7.97 -42.05
CA SER A 453 -7.30 -7.43 -41.56
C SER A 453 -7.16 -6.27 -40.56
N VAL A 454 -5.96 -6.05 -40.01
CA VAL A 454 -5.74 -5.12 -38.89
C VAL A 454 -6.10 -3.66 -39.20
N PHE A 455 -6.03 -3.25 -40.48
CA PHE A 455 -6.43 -1.92 -40.96
C PHE A 455 -7.87 -1.89 -41.51
N THR A 456 -8.77 -2.66 -40.91
CA THR A 456 -10.19 -2.70 -41.28
C THR A 456 -11.06 -2.51 -40.04
N ASP A 457 -12.33 -2.13 -40.22
CA ASP A 457 -13.31 -1.98 -39.13
C ASP A 457 -13.72 -3.32 -38.46
N ALA A 458 -13.11 -4.44 -38.87
CA ALA A 458 -13.38 -5.78 -38.35
C ALA A 458 -12.11 -6.65 -38.38
N PRO A 459 -11.09 -6.31 -37.57
CA PRO A 459 -9.86 -7.09 -37.49
C PRO A 459 -10.13 -8.51 -37.00
N GLU A 460 -9.39 -9.48 -37.54
CA GLU A 460 -9.44 -10.87 -37.12
C GLU A 460 -8.44 -11.11 -35.99
N PHE A 461 -8.94 -11.10 -34.75
CA PHE A 461 -8.19 -11.49 -33.55
C PHE A 461 -8.23 -13.02 -33.38
N ASP A 462 -7.12 -13.59 -32.92
CA ASP A 462 -6.96 -15.03 -32.70
C ASP A 462 -6.93 -15.37 -31.21
N ALA A 463 -6.67 -16.65 -30.88
CA ALA A 463 -6.66 -17.10 -29.49
C ALA A 463 -5.61 -16.32 -28.67
N PRO A 464 -6.02 -15.68 -27.55
CA PRO A 464 -5.12 -14.94 -26.68
C PRO A 464 -4.14 -15.88 -25.96
N ILE A 465 -2.97 -15.33 -25.65
CA ILE A 465 -1.86 -16.04 -25.00
C ILE A 465 -1.59 -15.36 -23.66
N GLU A 466 -1.43 -16.17 -22.62
CA GLU A 466 -1.27 -15.71 -21.24
C GLU A 466 0.06 -16.23 -20.72
N LEU A 467 0.96 -15.33 -20.33
CA LEU A 467 2.30 -15.67 -19.89
C LEU A 467 2.51 -15.22 -18.44
N ASN A 468 3.00 -16.12 -17.59
CA ASN A 468 3.43 -15.73 -16.26
C ASN A 468 4.85 -15.15 -16.32
N LEU A 469 4.94 -13.82 -16.20
CA LEU A 469 6.20 -13.08 -16.18
C LEU A 469 6.58 -12.65 -14.74
N GLY A 470 6.16 -13.42 -13.74
CA GLY A 470 6.42 -13.11 -12.34
C GLY A 470 5.68 -11.86 -11.85
N GLY A 471 4.45 -11.61 -12.34
CA GLY A 471 3.68 -10.41 -11.98
C GLY A 471 4.12 -9.15 -12.73
N ARG A 472 4.90 -9.30 -13.81
CA ARG A 472 5.26 -8.21 -14.74
C ARG A 472 4.36 -8.16 -15.97
N GLY A 473 4.31 -6.99 -16.58
CA GLY A 473 3.74 -6.75 -17.90
C GLY A 473 4.80 -6.84 -19.00
N ILE A 474 4.37 -6.85 -20.25
CA ILE A 474 5.27 -6.79 -21.41
C ILE A 474 5.60 -5.34 -21.73
N ARG A 475 6.89 -4.98 -21.66
CA ARG A 475 7.42 -3.68 -22.08
C ARG A 475 7.84 -3.69 -23.54
N SER A 476 8.52 -4.76 -23.96
CA SER A 476 8.84 -5.02 -25.37
C SER A 476 8.88 -6.52 -25.65
N ILE A 477 8.56 -6.90 -26.88
CA ILE A 477 8.62 -8.28 -27.35
C ILE A 477 9.20 -8.30 -28.76
N GLU A 478 10.26 -9.06 -28.97
CA GLU A 478 11.00 -9.09 -30.23
C GLU A 478 11.14 -10.49 -30.79
N LYS A 479 10.75 -10.67 -32.06
CA LYS A 479 10.98 -11.90 -32.81
C LYS A 479 12.46 -12.04 -33.14
N ALA A 480 13.06 -13.16 -32.76
CA ALA A 480 14.45 -13.46 -33.08
C ALA A 480 14.64 -13.68 -34.60
N ALA A 481 15.64 -13.04 -35.19
CA ALA A 481 15.88 -13.04 -36.63
C ALA A 481 16.22 -14.43 -37.20
N ASP A 482 16.77 -15.33 -36.38
CA ASP A 482 17.04 -16.73 -36.74
C ASP A 482 15.79 -17.64 -36.68
N GLY A 483 14.65 -17.11 -36.21
CA GLY A 483 13.39 -17.82 -36.06
C GLY A 483 13.34 -18.74 -34.84
N SER A 484 14.21 -18.55 -33.86
CA SER A 484 14.26 -19.36 -32.63
C SER A 484 13.12 -19.10 -31.64
N GLY A 485 12.36 -18.02 -31.82
CA GLY A 485 11.23 -17.65 -30.96
C GLY A 485 11.18 -16.13 -30.76
N TYR A 486 10.87 -15.73 -29.52
CA TYR A 486 10.76 -14.35 -29.08
C TYR A 486 11.60 -14.10 -27.84
N LEU A 487 12.10 -12.87 -27.72
CA LEU A 487 12.65 -12.32 -26.48
C LEU A 487 11.67 -11.29 -25.94
N ILE A 488 11.32 -11.38 -24.66
CA ILE A 488 10.39 -10.50 -23.97
C ILE A 488 11.18 -9.72 -22.93
N LEU A 489 11.12 -8.39 -23.02
CA LEU A 489 11.48 -7.50 -21.93
C LEU A 489 10.22 -7.32 -21.06
N ALA A 490 10.26 -7.93 -19.88
CA ALA A 490 9.19 -7.83 -18.90
C ALA A 490 9.55 -6.77 -17.86
N GLY A 491 8.57 -5.96 -17.48
CA GLY A 491 8.76 -4.91 -16.51
C GLY A 491 7.47 -4.63 -15.72
N PRO A 492 7.51 -3.71 -14.78
CA PRO A 492 6.43 -3.57 -13.82
C PRO A 492 5.13 -3.06 -14.45
N ALA A 493 4.01 -3.71 -14.11
CA ALA A 493 2.68 -3.26 -14.51
C ALA A 493 2.08 -2.23 -13.54
N GLY A 494 2.60 -2.15 -12.31
CA GLY A 494 2.19 -1.20 -11.26
C GLY A 494 3.26 -1.08 -10.17
N SER A 495 2.92 -0.46 -9.03
CA SER A 495 3.86 -0.25 -7.91
C SER A 495 4.45 -1.56 -7.37
N ALA A 496 5.69 -1.50 -6.87
CA ALA A 496 6.29 -2.58 -6.09
C ALA A 496 5.37 -2.99 -4.94
N THR A 497 5.29 -4.30 -4.70
CA THR A 497 4.76 -4.88 -3.47
C THR A 497 5.86 -5.73 -2.83
N ALA A 498 5.67 -6.19 -1.60
CA ALA A 498 6.62 -7.13 -1.01
C ALA A 498 6.67 -8.44 -1.82
N GLU A 499 5.55 -8.75 -2.49
CA GLU A 499 5.25 -9.97 -3.23
C GLU A 499 5.63 -9.93 -4.73
N VAL A 500 5.73 -8.74 -5.33
CA VAL A 500 6.12 -8.52 -6.73
C VAL A 500 7.08 -7.33 -6.78
N LEU A 501 8.35 -7.63 -7.05
CA LEU A 501 9.40 -6.61 -7.20
C LEU A 501 9.17 -5.79 -8.47
N ASN A 502 9.44 -4.49 -8.38
CA ASN A 502 9.37 -3.54 -9.49
C ASN A 502 10.67 -3.56 -10.31
N ASP A 503 11.10 -4.74 -10.78
CA ASP A 503 12.35 -4.93 -11.55
C ASP A 503 12.10 -5.34 -13.02
N PHE A 504 13.12 -5.19 -13.85
CA PHE A 504 13.11 -5.64 -15.26
C PHE A 504 13.75 -7.02 -15.45
N ARG A 505 13.13 -7.84 -16.29
CA ARG A 505 13.56 -9.23 -16.59
C ARG A 505 13.52 -9.53 -18.09
N LEU A 506 14.37 -10.45 -18.54
CA LEU A 506 14.30 -11.02 -19.89
C LEU A 506 13.77 -12.45 -19.86
N TYR A 507 12.83 -12.73 -20.75
CA TYR A 507 12.33 -14.08 -21.00
C TYR A 507 12.50 -14.45 -22.46
N ARG A 508 12.97 -15.67 -22.75
CA ARG A 508 12.73 -16.27 -24.06
C ARG A 508 11.42 -17.04 -24.06
N TRP A 509 10.73 -17.01 -25.19
CA TRP A 509 9.51 -17.76 -25.42
C TRP A 509 9.51 -18.36 -26.83
N ASP A 510 9.11 -19.61 -26.96
CA ASP A 510 9.16 -20.35 -28.24
C ASP A 510 7.99 -20.02 -29.19
N GLY A 511 7.01 -19.22 -28.74
CA GLY A 511 5.79 -18.93 -29.49
C GLY A 511 4.66 -19.92 -29.30
N GLY A 512 4.78 -20.84 -28.34
CA GLY A 512 3.75 -21.80 -27.98
C GLY A 512 2.50 -21.14 -27.39
N ALA A 513 1.35 -21.81 -27.44
CA ALA A 513 0.07 -21.24 -26.99
C ALA A 513 -0.04 -20.99 -25.46
N ASP A 514 0.99 -21.35 -24.70
CA ASP A 514 1.05 -21.25 -23.24
C ASP A 514 2.50 -20.99 -22.76
N GLU A 515 2.66 -20.94 -21.43
CA GLU A 515 3.93 -20.68 -20.75
C GLU A 515 4.94 -21.85 -20.82
N ALA A 516 4.62 -23.00 -21.42
CA ALA A 516 5.49 -24.18 -21.37
C ALA A 516 6.86 -23.99 -22.05
N GLY A 517 6.95 -23.03 -22.98
CA GLY A 517 8.18 -22.66 -23.68
C GLY A 517 8.88 -21.40 -23.13
N LEU A 518 8.37 -20.83 -22.03
CA LEU A 518 8.88 -19.61 -21.43
C LEU A 518 10.07 -19.92 -20.49
N VAL A 519 11.16 -19.16 -20.60
CA VAL A 519 12.36 -19.31 -19.76
C VAL A 519 12.95 -17.94 -19.44
N GLU A 520 13.11 -17.62 -18.15
CA GLU A 520 13.85 -16.44 -17.69
C GLU A 520 15.35 -16.57 -17.99
N LEU A 521 15.99 -15.48 -18.38
CA LEU A 521 17.39 -15.45 -18.80
C LEU A 521 18.21 -14.50 -17.93
N ASP A 522 19.44 -14.92 -17.60
CA ASP A 522 20.43 -14.04 -17.01
C ASP A 522 20.89 -12.97 -18.03
N VAL A 523 21.36 -11.83 -17.54
CA VAL A 523 21.96 -10.77 -18.37
C VAL A 523 23.38 -10.52 -17.92
N ARG A 524 24.30 -10.33 -18.87
CA ARG A 524 25.72 -10.08 -18.59
C ARG A 524 26.15 -8.68 -19.02
N ASN A 525 26.99 -8.08 -18.20
CA ASN A 525 27.66 -6.81 -18.51
C ASN A 525 28.91 -7.03 -19.40
N ALA A 526 29.65 -5.95 -19.67
CA ALA A 526 30.85 -5.98 -20.51
C ALA A 526 32.00 -6.83 -19.93
N ASP A 527 32.05 -6.99 -18.61
CA ASP A 527 33.03 -7.81 -17.90
C ASP A 527 32.64 -9.31 -17.86
N GLY A 528 31.43 -9.64 -18.34
CA GLY A 528 30.88 -10.99 -18.36
C GLY A 528 30.18 -11.39 -17.06
N ASP A 529 30.06 -10.48 -16.09
CA ASP A 529 29.36 -10.69 -14.83
C ASP A 529 27.85 -10.69 -15.04
N ILE A 530 27.14 -11.56 -14.32
CA ILE A 530 25.67 -11.56 -14.28
C ILE A 530 25.21 -10.34 -13.49
N ILE A 531 24.32 -9.55 -14.06
CA ILE A 531 23.80 -8.30 -13.47
C ILE A 531 22.27 -8.32 -13.41
N SER A 532 21.70 -7.52 -12.51
CA SER A 532 20.31 -7.08 -12.62
C SER A 532 20.21 -6.04 -13.73
N LEU A 533 19.15 -6.09 -14.55
CA LEU A 533 18.90 -5.07 -15.56
C LEU A 533 18.78 -3.68 -14.92
N ASP A 534 18.12 -3.58 -13.77
CA ASP A 534 17.89 -2.32 -13.07
C ASP A 534 19.18 -1.59 -12.68
N SER A 535 20.29 -2.31 -12.50
CA SER A 535 21.59 -1.68 -12.20
C SER A 535 22.06 -0.74 -13.33
N LEU A 536 21.54 -0.93 -14.55
CA LEU A 536 21.82 -0.07 -15.70
C LEU A 536 20.94 1.20 -15.74
N LEU A 537 19.91 1.27 -14.89
CA LEU A 537 19.02 2.42 -14.76
C LEU A 537 19.52 3.42 -13.71
N GLU A 538 20.37 2.99 -12.77
CA GLU A 538 20.83 3.80 -11.63
C GLU A 538 21.47 5.15 -12.05
N ALA A 539 22.17 5.17 -13.18
CA ALA A 539 22.87 6.36 -13.66
C ALA A 539 21.91 7.46 -14.17
N THR A 540 20.73 7.09 -14.64
CA THR A 540 19.76 8.00 -15.29
C THR A 540 18.45 8.11 -14.52
N GLY A 541 18.10 7.13 -13.69
CA GLY A 541 16.77 6.99 -13.11
C GLY A 541 15.67 6.76 -14.15
N GLY A 542 16.04 6.32 -15.37
CA GLY A 542 15.11 6.02 -16.45
C GLY A 542 14.43 4.67 -16.33
N SER A 543 13.59 4.34 -17.29
CA SER A 543 12.90 3.04 -17.45
C SER A 543 13.35 2.38 -18.76
N PHE A 544 13.42 1.06 -18.84
CA PHE A 544 13.63 0.39 -20.14
C PHE A 544 12.31 0.27 -20.90
N GLU A 545 12.30 0.69 -22.16
CA GLU A 545 11.11 0.61 -23.01
C GLU A 545 11.28 -0.45 -24.11
N THR A 546 12.39 -0.44 -24.84
CA THR A 546 12.53 -1.28 -26.05
C THR A 546 13.88 -1.98 -26.18
N LEU A 547 13.83 -3.15 -26.82
CA LEU A 547 14.96 -3.80 -27.47
C LEU A 547 15.06 -3.30 -28.93
N VAL A 548 16.27 -3.10 -29.46
CA VAL A 548 16.46 -2.60 -30.84
C VAL A 548 16.39 -3.71 -31.90
N ASP A 549 17.03 -4.85 -31.60
CA ASP A 549 16.99 -6.07 -32.42
C ASP A 549 17.40 -7.30 -31.61
N VAL A 550 16.97 -8.48 -32.09
CA VAL A 550 17.32 -9.77 -31.51
C VAL A 550 17.78 -10.70 -32.61
N ALA A 551 19.10 -10.94 -32.69
CA ALA A 551 19.67 -11.81 -33.71
C ALA A 551 19.34 -13.30 -33.48
N SER A 552 19.37 -13.74 -32.23
CA SER A 552 19.06 -15.11 -31.77
C SER A 552 18.71 -15.12 -30.28
N LEU A 553 18.15 -16.23 -29.78
CA LEU A 553 17.89 -16.45 -28.35
C LEU A 553 19.00 -17.25 -27.64
N GLU A 554 20.13 -17.44 -28.30
CA GLU A 554 21.29 -18.17 -27.76
C GLU A 554 22.09 -17.26 -26.81
N ALA A 555 22.66 -17.86 -25.76
CA ALA A 555 23.59 -17.17 -24.87
C ALA A 555 24.77 -16.60 -25.67
N GLY A 556 25.21 -15.40 -25.31
CA GLY A 556 26.20 -14.63 -26.05
C GLY A 556 25.62 -13.65 -27.08
N THR A 557 24.30 -13.63 -27.28
CA THR A 557 23.65 -12.66 -28.17
C THR A 557 23.74 -11.26 -27.56
N ARG A 558 24.22 -10.28 -28.32
CA ARG A 558 24.25 -8.87 -27.88
C ARG A 558 22.91 -8.20 -28.08
N LEU A 559 22.50 -7.44 -27.08
CA LEU A 559 21.25 -6.71 -27.07
C LEU A 559 21.53 -5.25 -26.79
N GLN A 560 20.83 -4.38 -27.51
CA GLN A 560 20.79 -2.95 -27.21
C GLN A 560 19.41 -2.62 -26.64
N LEU A 561 19.39 -2.09 -25.42
CA LEU A 561 18.19 -1.64 -24.73
C LEU A 561 18.18 -0.12 -24.71
N LEU A 562 17.04 0.49 -25.04
CA LEU A 562 16.84 1.93 -24.94
C LEU A 562 15.96 2.27 -23.75
N GLN A 563 16.16 3.46 -23.20
CA GLN A 563 15.43 3.95 -22.02
C GLN A 563 14.46 5.08 -22.35
N ASP A 564 13.36 5.12 -21.60
CA ASP A 564 12.66 6.35 -21.23
C ASP A 564 13.55 7.12 -20.26
N ASN A 565 13.85 8.35 -20.63
CA ASN A 565 14.62 9.29 -19.81
C ASN A 565 13.93 10.64 -19.68
N GLY A 566 12.62 10.72 -19.88
CA GLY A 566 11.83 11.93 -19.88
C GLY A 566 11.90 12.64 -18.54
N ASP A 567 11.90 11.85 -17.46
CA ASP A 567 12.04 12.32 -16.08
C ASP A 567 13.51 12.39 -15.59
N THR A 568 14.49 12.03 -16.43
CA THR A 568 15.92 12.10 -16.09
C THR A 568 16.42 13.55 -16.03
N VAL A 569 17.10 13.92 -14.95
CA VAL A 569 17.83 15.20 -14.85
C VAL A 569 19.30 14.98 -15.21
N TRP A 570 19.68 15.43 -16.41
CA TRP A 570 21.05 15.25 -16.92
C TRP A 570 22.09 16.11 -16.20
N GLU A 571 23.35 15.65 -16.17
CA GLU A 571 24.44 16.37 -15.52
C GLU A 571 24.57 17.80 -16.05
N GLY A 572 24.46 18.78 -15.15
CA GLY A 572 24.56 20.21 -15.47
C GLY A 572 23.23 20.88 -15.82
N GLU A 573 22.16 20.12 -15.99
CA GLU A 573 20.81 20.63 -16.20
C GLU A 573 20.04 20.81 -14.88
N SER A 574 19.03 21.67 -14.90
CA SER A 574 18.16 21.93 -13.74
C SER A 574 16.70 21.52 -13.96
N LYS A 575 16.41 20.89 -15.10
CA LYS A 575 15.10 20.39 -15.49
C LYS A 575 15.24 18.93 -15.91
N VAL A 576 14.14 18.19 -15.84
CA VAL A 576 14.04 16.85 -16.43
C VAL A 576 14.16 16.93 -17.96
N SER A 577 14.57 15.85 -18.61
CA SER A 577 14.90 15.81 -20.03
C SER A 577 13.77 16.36 -20.90
N LYS A 578 12.53 15.90 -20.70
CA LYS A 578 11.37 16.33 -21.50
C LYS A 578 11.02 17.81 -21.36
N ASP A 579 11.48 18.48 -20.29
CA ASP A 579 11.28 19.90 -20.03
C ASP A 579 12.42 20.80 -20.57
N LEU A 580 13.47 20.20 -21.15
CA LEU A 580 14.54 20.91 -21.85
C LEU A 580 14.05 21.44 -23.21
N ASP A 581 14.81 22.38 -23.78
CA ASP A 581 14.56 22.80 -25.17
C ASP A 581 14.68 21.56 -26.08
N PRO A 582 13.83 21.36 -27.10
CA PRO A 582 13.77 20.12 -27.88
C PRO A 582 15.12 19.64 -28.43
N GLU A 583 16.03 20.54 -28.80
CA GLU A 583 17.38 20.19 -29.29
C GLU A 583 18.35 19.70 -28.21
N ASP A 584 18.06 19.94 -26.93
CA ASP A 584 18.86 19.55 -25.78
C ASP A 584 18.33 18.28 -25.08
N GLN A 585 17.15 17.81 -25.46
CA GLN A 585 16.58 16.54 -25.01
C GLN A 585 17.42 15.36 -25.45
N GLN A 586 17.42 14.28 -24.68
CA GLN A 586 18.23 13.10 -24.97
C GLN A 586 17.75 11.88 -24.20
N PHE A 587 18.13 10.70 -24.68
CA PHE A 587 17.91 9.41 -24.01
C PHE A 587 19.17 8.53 -24.10
N MET A 588 19.19 7.44 -23.33
CA MET A 588 20.32 6.52 -23.20
C MET A 588 20.00 5.14 -23.79
N GLY A 589 21.02 4.53 -24.38
CA GLY A 589 21.00 3.13 -24.80
C GLY A 589 22.15 2.36 -24.16
N ASN A 590 21.83 1.15 -23.69
CA ASN A 590 22.76 0.26 -23.01
C ASN A 590 22.98 -1.02 -23.82
N TRP A 591 24.19 -1.56 -23.72
CA TRP A 591 24.53 -2.85 -24.33
C TRP A 591 24.70 -3.91 -23.26
N VAL A 592 24.07 -5.06 -23.50
CA VAL A 592 24.22 -6.26 -22.66
C VAL A 592 24.43 -7.48 -23.52
N GLU A 593 24.85 -8.57 -22.89
CA GLU A 593 24.93 -9.88 -23.51
C GLU A 593 23.91 -10.83 -22.85
N LEU A 594 23.17 -11.58 -23.67
CA LEU A 594 22.21 -12.56 -23.21
C LEU A 594 22.92 -13.73 -22.54
N GLY A 595 22.51 -14.06 -21.32
CA GLY A 595 23.05 -15.17 -20.54
C GLY A 595 22.38 -16.51 -20.85
N GLU A 596 22.63 -17.47 -19.97
CA GLU A 596 21.94 -18.76 -19.96
C GLU A 596 20.57 -18.62 -19.27
N ALA A 597 19.83 -19.73 -19.18
CA ALA A 597 18.63 -19.78 -18.33
C ALA A 597 18.99 -19.38 -16.90
N ALA A 598 18.26 -18.39 -16.36
CA ALA A 598 18.45 -17.93 -14.99
C ALA A 598 18.30 -19.11 -14.03
N ALA A 599 19.10 -19.11 -12.96
CA ALA A 599 19.04 -20.18 -11.97
C ALA A 599 17.67 -20.13 -11.28
N ASN A 600 16.79 -21.06 -11.65
CA ASN A 600 15.47 -21.21 -11.05
C ASN A 600 15.63 -21.43 -9.53
N LYS A 601 15.15 -20.46 -8.74
CA LYS A 601 15.11 -20.54 -7.28
C LYS A 601 13.77 -21.11 -6.85
N ALA A 602 13.73 -21.68 -5.65
CA ALA A 602 12.47 -22.09 -5.07
C ALA A 602 11.74 -20.85 -4.56
N PRO A 603 10.40 -20.87 -4.50
CA PRO A 603 9.67 -19.74 -3.94
C PRO A 603 10.13 -19.49 -2.51
N GLU A 604 10.14 -18.23 -2.09
CA GLU A 604 10.44 -17.79 -0.74
C GLU A 604 9.18 -17.20 -0.11
N LEU A 605 8.91 -17.55 1.16
CA LEU A 605 7.81 -16.95 1.90
C LEU A 605 8.21 -15.52 2.29
N VAL A 606 7.51 -14.54 1.72
CA VAL A 606 7.73 -13.11 1.95
C VAL A 606 7.02 -12.65 3.21
N SER A 607 5.73 -12.99 3.33
CA SER A 607 4.91 -12.54 4.45
C SER A 607 3.82 -13.57 4.80
N SER A 608 3.31 -13.48 6.02
CA SER A 608 2.30 -14.41 6.53
C SER A 608 1.63 -13.84 7.77
N ASN A 609 0.35 -14.12 7.97
CA ASN A 609 -0.33 -13.81 9.23
C ASN A 609 -0.19 -14.93 10.29
N VAL A 610 0.41 -16.07 9.92
CA VAL A 610 0.85 -17.14 10.83
C VAL A 610 2.36 -17.13 10.99
N GLY A 611 2.90 -17.42 12.18
CA GLY A 611 4.34 -17.44 12.42
C GLY A 611 4.73 -17.04 13.84
N SER A 612 5.86 -17.58 14.33
CA SER A 612 6.33 -17.28 15.68
C SER A 612 6.69 -15.79 15.81
N GLY A 613 5.87 -15.03 16.54
CA GLY A 613 6.03 -13.57 16.68
C GLY A 613 5.05 -12.74 15.85
N ALA A 614 4.18 -13.36 15.05
CA ALA A 614 3.05 -12.67 14.43
C ALA A 614 2.06 -12.18 15.49
N ASP A 615 1.37 -11.06 15.22
CA ASP A 615 0.27 -10.59 16.06
C ASP A 615 -0.80 -11.68 16.22
N PRO A 616 -1.50 -11.73 17.37
CA PRO A 616 -2.59 -12.68 17.55
C PRO A 616 -3.63 -12.56 16.43
N ILE A 617 -3.87 -13.66 15.72
CA ILE A 617 -4.83 -13.73 14.61
C ILE A 617 -6.23 -13.47 15.14
N ALA A 618 -6.98 -12.60 14.47
CA ALA A 618 -8.35 -12.30 14.85
C ALA A 618 -9.20 -13.58 14.91
N HIS A 619 -10.14 -13.62 15.85
CA HIS A 619 -11.07 -14.73 15.97
C HIS A 619 -11.89 -14.87 14.66
N ARG A 620 -11.73 -16.00 13.94
CA ARG A 620 -12.30 -16.34 12.60
C ARG A 620 -11.57 -15.82 11.36
N ALA A 621 -10.33 -15.33 11.48
CA ALA A 621 -9.57 -14.97 10.29
C ALA A 621 -8.95 -16.21 9.60
N ASP A 622 -8.86 -16.15 8.27
CA ASP A 622 -8.12 -17.11 7.46
C ASP A 622 -6.63 -17.09 7.79
N LEU A 623 -5.93 -18.19 7.54
CA LEU A 623 -4.47 -18.27 7.63
C LEU A 623 -3.89 -18.02 6.23
N VAL A 624 -3.05 -17.00 6.08
CA VAL A 624 -2.58 -16.49 4.79
C VAL A 624 -1.05 -16.51 4.74
N LEU A 625 -0.51 -17.10 3.67
CA LEU A 625 0.91 -17.14 3.32
C LEU A 625 1.12 -16.42 1.99
N ARG A 626 2.17 -15.61 1.85
CA ARG A 626 2.50 -14.87 0.62
C ARG A 626 3.94 -15.11 0.21
N PHE A 627 4.15 -15.41 -1.08
CA PHE A 627 5.45 -15.76 -1.66
C PHE A 627 5.95 -14.68 -2.62
N ASP A 628 7.25 -14.70 -2.93
CA ASP A 628 7.93 -13.76 -3.86
C ASP A 628 7.66 -14.06 -5.34
N GLU A 629 7.11 -15.24 -5.62
CA GLU A 629 6.73 -15.68 -6.95
C GLU A 629 5.50 -16.58 -6.92
N ALA A 630 4.97 -16.92 -8.10
CA ALA A 630 3.79 -17.78 -8.23
C ALA A 630 4.03 -19.18 -7.63
N VAL A 631 3.10 -19.63 -6.81
CA VAL A 631 3.16 -20.96 -6.17
C VAL A 631 2.03 -21.88 -6.64
N ARG A 632 2.28 -23.18 -6.54
CA ARG A 632 1.32 -24.26 -6.76
C ARG A 632 1.31 -25.19 -5.56
N LEU A 633 0.15 -25.79 -5.30
CA LEU A 633 0.03 -26.88 -4.33
C LEU A 633 0.42 -28.20 -4.99
N ASN A 634 1.15 -29.03 -4.26
CA ASN A 634 1.55 -30.37 -4.66
C ASN A 634 0.95 -31.42 -3.71
N GLU A 635 1.11 -32.71 -4.01
CA GLU A 635 0.68 -33.80 -3.12
C GLU A 635 1.38 -33.70 -1.75
N GLY A 636 0.58 -33.70 -0.68
CA GLY A 636 1.06 -33.51 0.68
C GLY A 636 -0.08 -33.34 1.68
N SER A 637 0.24 -32.87 2.88
CA SER A 637 -0.77 -32.55 3.89
C SER A 637 -0.37 -31.34 4.71
N ILE A 638 -1.35 -30.48 5.01
CA ILE A 638 -1.21 -29.38 5.96
C ILE A 638 -1.93 -29.80 7.23
N VAL A 639 -1.27 -29.78 8.38
CA VAL A 639 -1.80 -30.30 9.65
C VAL A 639 -1.89 -29.17 10.67
N LEU A 640 -3.10 -28.87 11.13
CA LEU A 640 -3.37 -27.90 12.18
C LEU A 640 -3.48 -28.59 13.54
N LYS A 641 -2.70 -28.12 14.51
CA LYS A 641 -2.69 -28.60 15.89
C LYS A 641 -2.79 -27.44 16.87
N GLN A 642 -3.47 -27.65 17.99
CA GLN A 642 -3.46 -26.73 19.13
C GLN A 642 -2.34 -27.14 20.08
N ARG A 643 -1.53 -26.17 20.52
CA ARG A 643 -0.39 -26.43 21.39
C ARG A 643 -0.83 -26.82 22.80
N ALA A 644 -0.18 -27.82 23.38
CA ALA A 644 -0.51 -28.27 24.74
C ALA A 644 -0.03 -27.27 25.81
N GLU A 645 -0.85 -27.07 26.85
CA GLU A 645 -0.43 -26.32 28.04
C GLU A 645 0.51 -27.20 28.91
N GLY A 646 1.81 -26.87 28.93
CA GLY A 646 2.84 -27.56 29.71
C GLY A 646 3.50 -28.72 28.98
N ASP A 647 3.95 -29.77 29.69
CA ASP A 647 4.70 -30.91 29.12
C ASP A 647 3.79 -31.94 28.38
N GLY A 648 2.67 -31.51 27.80
CA GLY A 648 1.72 -32.38 27.09
C GLY A 648 2.02 -32.52 25.59
N ASP A 649 1.35 -33.47 24.92
CA ASP A 649 1.39 -33.59 23.45
C ASP A 649 0.34 -32.64 22.82
N ASP A 650 0.70 -31.97 21.72
CA ASP A 650 -0.19 -31.07 20.98
C ASP A 650 -1.47 -31.78 20.52
N LEU A 651 -2.60 -31.07 20.60
CA LEU A 651 -3.91 -31.58 20.24
C LEU A 651 -4.16 -31.41 18.74
N PHE A 652 -4.45 -32.52 18.06
CA PHE A 652 -4.86 -32.51 16.67
C PHE A 652 -6.21 -31.77 16.47
N ILE A 653 -6.25 -30.83 15.52
CA ILE A 653 -7.46 -30.10 15.11
C ILE A 653 -7.95 -30.58 13.75
N GLN A 654 -7.13 -30.39 12.71
CA GLN A 654 -7.54 -30.64 11.32
C GLN A 654 -6.34 -31.07 10.44
N THR A 655 -6.62 -31.80 9.36
CA THR A 655 -5.68 -32.02 8.25
C THR A 655 -6.33 -31.63 6.94
N PHE A 656 -5.63 -30.83 6.14
CA PHE A 656 -5.93 -30.55 4.74
C PHE A 656 -5.09 -31.51 3.89
N THR A 657 -5.72 -32.54 3.35
CA THR A 657 -5.04 -33.52 2.49
C THR A 657 -5.09 -33.03 1.05
N LEU A 658 -3.93 -32.80 0.45
CA LEU A 658 -3.81 -32.29 -0.91
C LEU A 658 -3.71 -33.44 -1.89
N GLU A 659 -4.79 -33.70 -2.63
CA GLU A 659 -4.85 -34.71 -3.70
C GLU A 659 -4.80 -34.01 -5.05
N ASN A 660 -3.74 -34.27 -5.84
CA ASN A 660 -3.47 -33.56 -7.10
C ASN A 660 -3.37 -32.02 -6.95
N GLY A 661 -2.85 -31.53 -5.82
CA GLY A 661 -2.65 -30.10 -5.60
C GLY A 661 -3.92 -29.31 -5.28
N ALA A 662 -4.93 -29.95 -4.68
CA ALA A 662 -6.14 -29.27 -4.20
C ALA A 662 -6.64 -29.88 -2.89
N ALA A 663 -7.22 -29.05 -2.02
CA ALA A 663 -7.92 -29.45 -0.80
C ALA A 663 -9.06 -28.46 -0.50
N ASP A 664 -10.16 -28.94 0.07
CA ASP A 664 -11.22 -28.07 0.59
C ASP A 664 -10.66 -27.20 1.73
N GLY A 665 -10.92 -25.89 1.69
CA GLY A 665 -10.38 -24.93 2.66
C GLY A 665 -8.93 -24.50 2.40
N VAL A 666 -8.35 -24.83 1.24
CA VAL A 666 -7.05 -24.27 0.81
C VAL A 666 -7.19 -23.74 -0.61
N SER A 667 -6.89 -22.46 -0.80
CA SER A 667 -6.86 -21.81 -2.12
C SER A 667 -5.51 -21.15 -2.38
N VAL A 668 -5.18 -21.02 -3.66
CA VAL A 668 -4.00 -20.28 -4.11
C VAL A 668 -4.44 -19.27 -5.16
N ALA A 669 -4.05 -18.02 -4.96
CA ALA A 669 -4.18 -16.92 -5.90
C ALA A 669 -2.76 -16.38 -6.13
N TYR A 670 -2.19 -16.65 -7.30
CA TYR A 670 -0.82 -16.30 -7.69
C TYR A 670 0.25 -16.84 -6.75
N ASN A 671 0.60 -16.04 -5.76
CA ASN A 671 1.61 -16.24 -4.73
C ASN A 671 1.01 -16.16 -3.32
N VAL A 672 -0.32 -16.05 -3.20
CA VAL A 672 -1.05 -16.02 -1.95
C VAL A 672 -1.71 -17.37 -1.74
N VAL A 673 -1.40 -18.03 -0.63
CA VAL A 673 -2.07 -19.24 -0.18
C VAL A 673 -2.96 -18.90 1.01
N THR A 674 -4.25 -19.19 0.89
CA THR A 674 -5.23 -19.02 1.96
C THR A 674 -5.65 -20.38 2.48
N ILE A 675 -5.65 -20.57 3.79
CA ILE A 675 -6.04 -21.78 4.49
C ILE A 675 -7.15 -21.41 5.49
N ASP A 676 -8.33 -21.97 5.28
CA ASP A 676 -9.55 -21.75 6.05
C ASP A 676 -9.85 -22.98 6.94
N PRO A 677 -9.62 -22.90 8.26
CA PRO A 677 -10.00 -23.94 9.20
C PRO A 677 -11.52 -24.16 9.24
N THR A 678 -11.97 -25.41 9.17
CA THR A 678 -13.40 -25.74 9.10
C THR A 678 -14.20 -25.35 10.35
N ASP A 679 -13.54 -25.27 11.50
CA ASP A 679 -14.13 -24.85 12.77
C ASP A 679 -13.39 -23.61 13.32
N ASP A 680 -14.13 -22.70 13.95
CA ASP A 680 -13.57 -21.55 14.67
C ASP A 680 -12.50 -22.00 15.70
N LEU A 681 -11.32 -21.40 15.62
CA LEU A 681 -10.23 -21.67 16.57
C LEU A 681 -10.50 -20.99 17.92
N GLU A 682 -10.28 -21.72 19.03
CA GLU A 682 -10.43 -21.19 20.38
C GLU A 682 -9.51 -19.99 20.62
N ALA A 683 -10.09 -18.88 21.05
CA ALA A 683 -9.40 -17.66 21.44
C ALA A 683 -8.42 -17.84 22.60
N GLY A 684 -7.31 -17.10 22.55
CA GLY A 684 -6.24 -17.12 23.55
C GLY A 684 -5.42 -18.41 23.58
N LYS A 685 -5.55 -19.27 22.55
CA LYS A 685 -4.78 -20.50 22.40
C LYS A 685 -3.70 -20.35 21.33
N GLU A 686 -2.58 -21.04 21.54
CA GLU A 686 -1.52 -21.19 20.55
C GLU A 686 -1.80 -22.42 19.68
N TYR A 687 -1.58 -22.27 18.38
CA TYR A 687 -1.71 -23.31 17.36
C TYR A 687 -0.41 -23.46 16.57
N VAL A 688 -0.26 -24.60 15.92
CA VAL A 688 0.85 -24.92 15.03
C VAL A 688 0.27 -25.48 13.73
N LEU A 689 0.70 -24.90 12.61
CA LEU A 689 0.44 -25.34 11.26
C LEU A 689 1.69 -26.09 10.75
N GLU A 690 1.61 -27.39 10.54
CA GLU A 690 2.70 -28.23 10.04
C GLU A 690 2.49 -28.59 8.58
N PHE A 691 3.57 -28.57 7.79
CA PHE A 691 3.54 -28.91 6.37
C PHE A 691 4.21 -30.27 6.16
N GLU A 692 3.41 -31.32 5.97
CA GLU A 692 3.89 -32.69 5.75
C GLU A 692 4.06 -32.98 4.26
N GLY A 693 5.32 -33.00 3.81
CA GLY A 693 5.70 -33.20 2.41
C GLY A 693 6.10 -31.88 1.74
N ASN A 694 6.42 -31.94 0.45
CA ASN A 694 6.76 -30.72 -0.28
C ASN A 694 5.49 -30.10 -0.86
N VAL A 695 4.75 -29.44 0.02
CA VAL A 695 3.37 -28.99 -0.23
C VAL A 695 3.29 -27.86 -1.26
N PHE A 696 4.33 -27.02 -1.32
CA PHE A 696 4.40 -25.86 -2.21
C PHE A 696 5.54 -26.04 -3.22
N THR A 697 5.25 -25.67 -4.47
CA THR A 697 6.23 -25.59 -5.56
C THR A 697 6.07 -24.29 -6.32
N ASP A 698 7.12 -23.85 -7.02
CA ASP A 698 6.95 -22.91 -8.13
C ASP A 698 6.25 -23.58 -9.34
N LEU A 699 6.14 -22.86 -10.45
CA LEU A 699 5.59 -23.39 -11.70
C LEU A 699 6.52 -24.40 -12.40
N SER A 700 7.81 -24.38 -12.07
CA SER A 700 8.86 -25.28 -12.56
C SER A 700 8.99 -26.58 -11.75
N ASN A 701 8.17 -26.76 -10.71
CA ASN A 701 8.18 -27.85 -9.74
C ASN A 701 9.43 -27.90 -8.82
N LEU A 702 10.06 -26.76 -8.57
CA LEU A 702 11.04 -26.59 -7.52
C LEU A 702 10.32 -26.34 -6.19
N TYR A 703 10.72 -27.07 -5.16
CA TYR A 703 10.10 -27.05 -3.84
C TYR A 703 10.72 -25.97 -2.97
N LEU A 704 9.93 -25.38 -2.06
CA LEU A 704 10.41 -24.41 -1.07
C LEU A 704 11.73 -24.87 -0.40
N PRO A 705 12.63 -23.94 -0.05
CA PRO A 705 13.83 -24.25 0.71
C PRO A 705 13.49 -24.92 2.05
N ALA A 706 14.38 -25.78 2.55
CA ALA A 706 14.18 -26.43 3.86
C ALA A 706 14.09 -25.37 4.99
N GLY A 707 13.03 -25.40 5.79
CA GLY A 707 12.84 -24.45 6.90
C GLY A 707 11.40 -24.08 7.24
N LEU A 708 10.44 -24.36 6.35
CA LEU A 708 9.01 -24.07 6.53
C LEU A 708 8.21 -25.25 7.11
N ASP A 709 8.84 -26.10 7.92
CA ASP A 709 8.24 -27.36 8.38
C ASP A 709 7.03 -27.16 9.30
N ALA A 710 7.02 -26.06 10.07
CA ALA A 710 5.93 -25.71 10.97
C ALA A 710 5.89 -24.21 11.32
N MET A 711 4.70 -23.63 11.43
CA MET A 711 4.46 -22.24 11.82
C MET A 711 3.53 -22.18 13.02
N SER A 712 3.92 -21.48 14.09
CA SER A 712 3.09 -21.32 15.31
C SER A 712 2.39 -19.97 15.31
N PHE A 713 1.18 -19.86 15.84
CA PHE A 713 0.43 -18.60 15.95
C PHE A 713 -0.52 -18.62 17.16
N THR A 714 -0.98 -17.46 17.60
CA THR A 714 -1.98 -17.34 18.69
C THR A 714 -3.26 -16.71 18.16
N VAL A 715 -4.42 -17.13 18.66
CA VAL A 715 -5.71 -16.49 18.33
C VAL A 715 -6.03 -15.42 19.37
N ALA A 716 -6.37 -14.21 18.95
CA ALA A 716 -6.73 -13.10 19.82
C ALA A 716 -7.95 -13.44 20.71
N PRO A 717 -8.01 -12.95 21.97
CA PRO A 717 -9.24 -12.99 22.76
C PRO A 717 -10.36 -12.21 22.05
N PRO A 718 -11.63 -12.64 22.16
CA PRO A 718 -12.73 -11.91 21.55
C PRO A 718 -12.84 -10.51 22.21
N ALA A 719 -13.02 -9.47 21.41
CA ALA A 719 -13.34 -8.14 21.93
C ALA A 719 -14.66 -8.20 22.73
N LEU A 720 -14.63 -7.81 24.01
CA LEU A 720 -15.81 -7.81 24.89
C LEU A 720 -16.51 -6.45 24.83
N ASN A 721 -17.66 -6.39 24.18
CA ASN A 721 -18.49 -5.19 24.05
C ASN A 721 -19.44 -5.03 25.26
N TYR A 722 -19.15 -4.10 26.17
CA TYR A 722 -20.14 -3.66 27.17
C TYR A 722 -21.01 -2.53 26.59
N SER A 723 -22.33 -2.60 26.81
CA SER A 723 -23.28 -1.58 26.34
C SER A 723 -23.37 -0.36 27.29
N LEU A 724 -22.24 0.26 27.60
CA LEU A 724 -22.12 1.36 28.57
C LEU A 724 -21.46 2.59 27.94
N LEU A 725 -22.06 3.76 28.14
CA LEU A 725 -21.61 5.03 27.55
C LEU A 725 -21.42 6.10 28.64
N ILE A 726 -20.40 6.96 28.50
CA ILE A 726 -20.27 8.18 29.32
C ILE A 726 -21.04 9.31 28.61
N THR A 727 -22.02 9.93 29.26
CA THR A 727 -22.91 10.91 28.61
C THR A 727 -22.63 12.36 28.99
N GLU A 728 -21.99 12.59 30.12
CA GLU A 728 -21.58 13.91 30.57
C GLU A 728 -20.34 13.79 31.45
N VAL A 729 -19.42 14.74 31.32
CA VAL A 729 -18.26 14.88 32.19
C VAL A 729 -18.12 16.35 32.60
N THR A 730 -18.18 16.61 33.90
CA THR A 730 -18.10 17.96 34.48
C THR A 730 -16.90 18.11 35.39
N SER A 731 -16.14 19.17 35.15
CA SER A 731 -15.01 19.62 35.96
C SER A 731 -15.34 20.94 36.66
N LYS A 732 -15.11 20.96 37.98
CA LYS A 732 -15.01 22.13 38.85
C LYS A 732 -16.23 23.06 38.80
N HIS A 733 -17.43 22.52 39.05
CA HIS A 733 -18.64 23.34 39.20
C HIS A 733 -18.57 24.30 40.42
N THR A 734 -19.67 24.99 40.76
CA THR A 734 -19.74 25.76 42.01
C THR A 734 -19.47 24.84 43.22
N SER A 735 -18.37 25.13 43.94
CA SER A 735 -17.85 24.41 45.13
C SER A 735 -16.81 23.30 44.88
N ASP A 736 -16.12 23.27 43.73
CA ASP A 736 -15.14 22.23 43.37
C ASP A 736 -15.80 20.83 43.41
N ILE A 737 -16.81 20.62 42.55
CA ILE A 737 -17.52 19.34 42.42
C ILE A 737 -17.26 18.81 41.02
N ASP A 738 -16.77 17.58 40.96
CA ASP A 738 -16.51 16.80 39.74
C ASP A 738 -17.48 15.62 39.65
N PHE A 739 -18.07 15.40 38.48
CA PHE A 739 -18.91 14.25 38.23
C PHE A 739 -18.85 13.81 36.77
N PHE A 740 -19.21 12.55 36.53
CA PHE A 740 -19.51 12.03 35.21
C PHE A 740 -20.78 11.19 35.23
N GLU A 741 -21.39 11.00 34.07
CA GLU A 741 -22.65 10.25 33.90
C GLU A 741 -22.44 9.00 33.08
N LEU A 742 -23.04 7.90 33.51
CA LEU A 742 -23.05 6.62 32.83
C LEU A 742 -24.46 6.30 32.32
N TYR A 743 -24.56 5.86 31.08
CA TYR A 743 -25.79 5.40 30.45
C TYR A 743 -25.65 3.96 29.99
N ASN A 744 -26.57 3.10 30.44
CA ASN A 744 -26.67 1.73 29.97
C ASN A 744 -27.58 1.69 28.73
N TYR A 745 -26.98 1.67 27.54
CA TYR A 745 -27.72 1.57 26.29
C TYR A 745 -28.05 0.11 25.90
N GLY A 746 -27.62 -0.86 26.71
CA GLY A 746 -27.91 -2.27 26.53
C GLY A 746 -29.32 -2.66 26.94
N THR A 747 -29.65 -3.94 26.70
CA THR A 747 -30.97 -4.51 27.03
C THR A 747 -31.02 -5.19 28.41
N GLU A 748 -29.86 -5.38 29.05
CA GLU A 748 -29.73 -6.00 30.37
C GLU A 748 -29.23 -5.01 31.42
N SER A 749 -29.45 -5.33 32.71
CA SER A 749 -28.87 -4.54 33.79
C SER A 749 -27.38 -4.83 33.92
N ILE A 750 -26.57 -3.78 34.07
CA ILE A 750 -25.13 -3.87 34.32
C ILE A 750 -24.88 -3.79 35.82
N ASP A 751 -24.15 -4.75 36.38
CA ASP A 751 -23.68 -4.76 37.77
C ASP A 751 -22.27 -4.18 37.83
N LEU A 752 -22.12 -3.02 38.48
CA LEU A 752 -20.87 -2.29 38.61
C LEU A 752 -20.11 -2.67 39.89
N SER A 753 -20.59 -3.64 40.68
CA SER A 753 -19.98 -3.98 41.97
C SER A 753 -18.48 -4.25 41.86
N GLY A 754 -17.67 -3.47 42.58
CA GLY A 754 -16.21 -3.63 42.60
C GLY A 754 -15.48 -3.10 41.36
N TRP A 755 -16.19 -2.54 40.38
CA TRP A 755 -15.58 -1.80 39.27
C TRP A 755 -14.88 -0.55 39.83
N GLY A 756 -13.94 0.01 39.09
CA GLY A 756 -13.24 1.24 39.47
C GLY A 756 -13.11 2.19 38.30
N TRP A 757 -12.58 3.38 38.57
CA TRP A 757 -12.35 4.38 37.52
C TRP A 757 -11.04 5.13 37.77
N THR A 758 -10.54 5.78 36.72
CA THR A 758 -9.34 6.62 36.78
C THR A 758 -9.46 7.81 35.84
N ASP A 759 -8.61 8.81 36.06
CA ASP A 759 -8.38 9.89 35.12
C ASP A 759 -7.29 9.49 34.09
N SER A 760 -6.68 10.46 33.43
CA SER A 760 -5.61 10.26 32.46
C SER A 760 -4.29 9.71 33.06
N ALA A 761 -4.17 9.56 34.38
CA ALA A 761 -2.90 9.31 35.07
C ALA A 761 -2.57 7.82 35.34
N LYS A 762 -3.40 6.87 34.89
CA LYS A 762 -3.20 5.41 35.04
C LYS A 762 -3.10 4.91 36.49
N GLU A 763 -3.62 5.65 37.46
CA GLU A 763 -3.67 5.23 38.87
C GLU A 763 -5.08 4.72 39.23
N LYS A 764 -5.20 3.60 39.96
CA LYS A 764 -6.50 3.03 40.33
C LYS A 764 -7.16 3.83 41.46
N PHE A 765 -8.35 4.38 41.24
CA PHE A 765 -9.09 5.12 42.25
C PHE A 765 -10.50 4.58 42.49
N GLY A 766 -10.90 4.57 43.75
CA GLY A 766 -12.24 4.17 44.19
C GLY A 766 -12.66 2.75 43.80
N SER A 767 -13.84 2.36 44.26
CA SER A 767 -14.56 1.21 43.72
C SER A 767 -16.05 1.41 43.95
N PHE A 768 -16.87 1.07 42.96
CA PHE A 768 -18.32 1.06 43.14
C PHE A 768 -18.72 0.07 44.23
N ALA A 769 -19.68 0.46 45.07
CA ALA A 769 -20.10 -0.34 46.21
C ALA A 769 -20.84 -1.62 45.77
N ASP A 770 -20.78 -2.66 46.60
CA ASP A 770 -21.52 -3.89 46.36
C ASP A 770 -23.03 -3.62 46.17
N GLY A 771 -23.56 -4.08 45.05
CA GLY A 771 -24.97 -3.92 44.66
C GLY A 771 -25.27 -2.65 43.86
N THR A 772 -24.26 -1.91 43.40
CA THR A 772 -24.46 -0.81 42.45
C THR A 772 -24.76 -1.37 41.06
N THR A 773 -25.94 -1.05 40.53
CA THR A 773 -26.40 -1.54 39.22
C THR A 773 -26.99 -0.40 38.39
N ILE A 774 -26.82 -0.46 37.07
CA ILE A 774 -27.55 0.38 36.12
C ILE A 774 -28.52 -0.52 35.35
N ALA A 775 -29.83 -0.28 35.46
CA ALA A 775 -30.79 -1.04 34.65
C ALA A 775 -30.70 -0.62 33.17
N ALA A 776 -31.18 -1.49 32.28
CA ALA A 776 -31.24 -1.20 30.84
C ALA A 776 -32.01 0.11 30.58
N GLY A 777 -31.41 1.03 29.81
CA GLY A 777 -31.97 2.33 29.49
C GLY A 777 -31.95 3.35 30.65
N GLU A 778 -31.35 3.03 31.79
CA GLU A 778 -31.22 3.96 32.92
C GLU A 778 -29.82 4.59 32.97
N MET A 779 -29.70 5.66 33.75
CA MET A 779 -28.46 6.39 33.97
C MET A 779 -28.01 6.35 35.43
N LEU A 780 -26.71 6.52 35.63
CA LEU A 780 -26.09 6.66 36.94
C LEU A 780 -25.08 7.80 36.91
N VAL A 781 -25.27 8.78 37.79
CA VAL A 781 -24.31 9.87 37.98
C VAL A 781 -23.31 9.48 39.07
N VAL A 782 -22.03 9.63 38.75
CA VAL A 782 -20.91 9.32 39.63
C VAL A 782 -20.26 10.63 40.08
N VAL A 783 -20.39 10.93 41.37
CA VAL A 783 -19.67 12.03 42.01
C VAL A 783 -18.27 11.52 42.36
N GLY A 784 -17.25 12.08 41.70
CA GLY A 784 -15.89 11.56 41.66
C GLY A 784 -15.00 11.96 42.85
N GLU A 785 -15.57 12.48 43.93
CA GLU A 785 -14.86 12.97 45.11
C GLU A 785 -15.54 12.52 46.41
N GLU A 786 -14.73 12.13 47.41
CA GLU A 786 -15.21 11.73 48.73
C GLU A 786 -15.90 12.89 49.48
N ASN A 787 -17.03 12.60 50.12
CA ASN A 787 -17.83 13.50 50.95
C ASN A 787 -18.46 14.71 50.21
N LYS A 788 -18.65 14.63 48.89
CA LYS A 788 -19.23 15.71 48.06
C LYS A 788 -20.68 15.51 47.66
N MET A 789 -21.28 14.34 47.89
CA MET A 789 -22.67 14.05 47.52
C MET A 789 -23.67 15.08 48.10
N GLY A 790 -23.48 15.54 49.34
CA GLY A 790 -24.37 16.54 49.95
C GLY A 790 -24.31 17.91 49.25
N ASP A 791 -23.13 18.32 48.81
CA ASP A 791 -22.90 19.57 48.09
C ASP A 791 -23.42 19.47 46.64
N PHE A 792 -23.25 18.31 46.01
CA PHE A 792 -23.81 17.98 44.70
C PHE A 792 -25.34 18.12 44.73
N LEU A 793 -26.04 17.38 45.61
CA LEU A 793 -27.50 17.44 45.69
C LEU A 793 -28.02 18.85 45.97
N SER A 794 -27.33 19.63 46.82
CA SER A 794 -27.72 21.01 47.11
C SER A 794 -27.50 21.96 45.92
N THR A 795 -26.51 21.71 45.08
CA THR A 795 -26.16 22.58 43.94
C THR A 795 -27.23 22.51 42.86
N TRP A 796 -27.73 21.31 42.56
CA TRP A 796 -28.77 21.09 41.55
C TRP A 796 -30.18 20.96 42.13
N GLY A 797 -30.35 21.07 43.46
CA GLY A 797 -31.66 21.00 44.11
C GLY A 797 -32.30 19.61 44.07
N LEU A 798 -31.48 18.56 44.07
CA LEU A 798 -31.87 17.16 43.94
C LEU A 798 -32.15 16.51 45.30
N GLU A 799 -32.99 15.47 45.30
CA GLU A 799 -33.18 14.59 46.46
C GLU A 799 -32.22 13.40 46.37
N ALA A 800 -31.77 12.89 47.53
CA ALA A 800 -30.86 11.74 47.56
C ALA A 800 -31.54 10.48 47.01
N ASP A 801 -30.95 9.90 45.97
CA ASP A 801 -31.41 8.66 45.34
C ASP A 801 -30.20 7.78 44.98
N PRO A 802 -29.90 6.71 45.74
CA PRO A 802 -28.75 5.85 45.50
C PRO A 802 -28.87 5.00 44.22
N ALA A 803 -30.04 4.96 43.57
CA ALA A 803 -30.20 4.32 42.27
C ALA A 803 -29.79 5.24 41.11
N ARG A 804 -29.65 6.56 41.36
CA ARG A 804 -29.34 7.58 40.35
C ARG A 804 -28.03 8.31 40.62
N TYR A 805 -27.64 8.43 41.89
CA TYR A 805 -26.47 9.19 42.32
C TYR A 805 -25.61 8.35 43.25
N VAL A 806 -24.36 8.12 42.86
CA VAL A 806 -23.36 7.41 43.69
C VAL A 806 -22.14 8.29 43.90
N GLU A 807 -21.46 8.07 45.02
CA GLU A 807 -20.18 8.69 45.33
C GLU A 807 -19.11 7.62 45.22
N VAL A 808 -18.10 7.84 44.37
CA VAL A 808 -16.96 6.93 44.19
C VAL A 808 -15.70 7.78 44.28
N ASP A 809 -14.83 7.43 45.24
CA ASP A 809 -13.59 8.16 45.49
C ASP A 809 -12.69 8.19 44.24
N GLY A 810 -12.00 9.29 44.00
CA GLY A 810 -11.37 9.60 42.72
C GLY A 810 -10.32 10.71 42.79
N PRO A 811 -9.52 10.88 41.72
CA PRO A 811 -8.45 11.89 41.67
C PRO A 811 -8.97 13.32 41.49
N GLY A 812 -10.28 13.51 41.29
CA GLY A 812 -10.88 14.74 40.76
C GLY A 812 -10.73 14.80 39.23
N LEU A 813 -11.51 15.67 38.58
CA LEU A 813 -11.48 15.91 37.14
C LEU A 813 -11.00 17.35 36.89
N GLY A 814 -9.80 17.49 36.34
CA GLY A 814 -9.24 18.75 35.89
C GLY A 814 -9.69 19.16 34.49
N LYS A 815 -9.19 20.30 34.03
CA LYS A 815 -9.36 20.70 32.62
C LYS A 815 -8.52 19.77 31.76
N GLN A 816 -9.15 19.13 30.77
CA GLN A 816 -8.53 18.22 29.80
C GLN A 816 -8.21 16.82 30.35
N ASP A 817 -8.89 16.34 31.40
CA ASP A 817 -8.69 14.97 31.92
C ASP A 817 -9.61 13.96 31.25
N GLY A 818 -9.17 12.72 31.04
CA GLY A 818 -10.03 11.62 30.65
C GLY A 818 -10.82 11.03 31.82
N VAL A 819 -11.84 10.23 31.51
CA VAL A 819 -12.47 9.29 32.44
C VAL A 819 -12.33 7.90 31.84
N ILE A 820 -11.74 6.96 32.58
CA ILE A 820 -11.63 5.55 32.17
C ILE A 820 -12.31 4.71 33.24
N LEU A 821 -13.29 3.91 32.85
CA LEU A 821 -13.98 2.95 33.71
C LEU A 821 -13.43 1.54 33.43
N PHE A 822 -13.22 0.74 34.47
CA PHE A 822 -12.73 -0.62 34.35
C PHE A 822 -13.45 -1.61 35.29
N ASP A 823 -13.59 -2.86 34.84
CA ASP A 823 -14.24 -3.92 35.60
C ASP A 823 -13.35 -4.50 36.72
N GLY A 824 -13.85 -5.49 37.45
CA GLY A 824 -13.10 -6.16 38.52
C GLY A 824 -11.86 -6.94 38.06
N GLY A 825 -11.72 -7.18 36.75
CA GLY A 825 -10.55 -7.76 36.09
C GLY A 825 -9.62 -6.71 35.47
N GLU A 826 -9.89 -5.42 35.67
CA GLU A 826 -9.12 -4.28 35.15
C GLU A 826 -9.22 -4.08 33.63
N ASN A 827 -10.23 -4.69 32.99
CA ASN A 827 -10.53 -4.42 31.59
C ASN A 827 -11.24 -3.07 31.45
N THR A 828 -10.88 -2.29 30.43
CA THR A 828 -11.53 -1.03 30.08
C THR A 828 -12.94 -1.32 29.56
N VAL A 829 -13.95 -0.69 30.15
CA VAL A 829 -15.37 -0.96 29.84
C VAL A 829 -16.14 0.24 29.30
N ALA A 830 -15.68 1.46 29.59
CA ALA A 830 -16.16 2.71 29.01
C ALA A 830 -15.09 3.80 29.21
N TRP A 831 -14.99 4.76 28.30
CA TRP A 831 -14.01 5.83 28.41
C TRP A 831 -14.45 7.13 27.74
N PHE A 832 -13.84 8.22 28.17
CA PHE A 832 -13.94 9.55 27.60
C PHE A 832 -12.56 10.20 27.63
N ASN A 833 -12.02 10.61 26.48
CA ASN A 833 -10.69 11.22 26.40
C ASN A 833 -10.73 12.50 25.56
N TYR A 834 -10.50 13.65 26.21
CA TYR A 834 -10.38 14.95 25.53
C TYR A 834 -9.07 15.67 25.86
N THR A 835 -8.07 14.92 26.29
CA THR A 835 -6.73 15.41 26.67
C THR A 835 -6.00 16.05 25.48
N GLY A 836 -6.37 15.69 24.24
CA GLY A 836 -5.69 16.09 23.01
C GLY A 836 -4.56 15.13 22.60
N SER A 837 -4.37 14.04 23.34
CA SER A 837 -3.46 12.94 23.04
C SER A 837 -4.11 11.60 23.36
N GLU A 838 -3.61 10.51 22.78
CA GLU A 838 -4.04 9.17 23.17
C GLU A 838 -3.70 8.88 24.64
N ILE A 839 -4.60 8.18 25.34
CA ILE A 839 -4.35 7.63 26.67
C ILE A 839 -4.44 6.10 26.59
N VAL A 840 -3.76 5.38 27.48
CA VAL A 840 -3.75 3.91 27.46
C VAL A 840 -4.46 3.40 28.71
N GLY A 841 -5.45 2.52 28.52
CA GLY A 841 -6.21 1.85 29.58
C GLY A 841 -5.35 0.90 30.44
N LEU A 842 -5.93 0.39 31.53
CA LEU A 842 -5.22 -0.54 32.43
C LEU A 842 -4.96 -1.92 31.79
N ASP A 843 -5.77 -2.28 30.81
CA ASP A 843 -5.67 -3.48 29.96
C ASP A 843 -4.74 -3.30 28.75
N GLY A 844 -4.11 -2.13 28.59
CA GLY A 844 -3.20 -1.84 27.49
C GLY A 844 -3.88 -1.36 26.21
N ILE A 845 -5.21 -1.22 26.19
CA ILE A 845 -5.94 -0.68 25.04
C ILE A 845 -5.63 0.81 24.87
N SER A 846 -5.32 1.21 23.64
CA SER A 846 -5.16 2.60 23.21
C SER A 846 -6.52 3.30 23.08
N LEU A 847 -6.68 4.44 23.76
CA LEU A 847 -7.92 5.21 23.86
C LEU A 847 -7.72 6.60 23.23
N PRO A 848 -8.12 6.81 21.96
CA PRO A 848 -7.82 8.02 21.21
C PRO A 848 -8.54 9.24 21.80
N SER A 849 -7.99 10.45 21.59
CA SER A 849 -8.70 11.67 22.00
C SER A 849 -9.82 12.01 21.01
N ILE A 850 -10.95 12.52 21.51
CA ILE A 850 -12.06 12.94 20.64
C ILE A 850 -11.61 14.02 19.62
N PRO A 851 -12.07 13.93 18.35
CA PRO A 851 -11.66 14.85 17.29
C PRO A 851 -11.90 16.32 17.66
N GLY A 852 -10.85 17.15 17.59
CA GLY A 852 -10.90 18.59 17.87
C GLY A 852 -10.10 19.04 19.10
N GLY A 853 -9.93 18.16 20.10
CA GLY A 853 -8.97 18.22 21.22
C GLY A 853 -8.98 19.46 22.14
N GLY A 854 -8.85 19.27 23.45
CA GLY A 854 -8.70 20.35 24.45
C GLY A 854 -9.98 21.14 24.76
N ASN A 855 -9.85 22.40 25.21
CA ASN A 855 -10.95 23.25 25.73
C ASN A 855 -12.08 23.60 24.71
N LYS A 856 -12.15 22.94 23.55
CA LYS A 856 -13.13 23.21 22.49
C LYS A 856 -14.45 22.45 22.67
N HIS A 857 -14.45 21.34 23.41
CA HIS A 857 -15.63 20.50 23.64
C HIS A 857 -16.21 20.65 25.06
N ALA A 858 -15.58 21.48 25.90
CA ALA A 858 -16.03 21.75 27.26
C ALA A 858 -16.36 23.25 27.39
N GLY A 859 -17.64 23.56 27.60
CA GLY A 859 -18.16 24.93 27.76
C GLY A 859 -18.53 25.23 29.21
N VAL A 860 -18.92 26.47 29.52
CA VAL A 860 -19.35 26.84 30.88
C VAL A 860 -20.50 25.94 31.32
N ALA A 861 -20.30 25.17 32.40
CA ALA A 861 -21.33 24.28 32.93
C ALA A 861 -22.59 25.08 33.32
N ALA A 862 -23.76 24.48 33.11
CA ALA A 862 -25.03 25.19 33.24
C ALA A 862 -25.25 25.71 34.67
N GLY A 863 -25.33 27.04 34.81
CA GLY A 863 -25.53 27.71 36.10
C GLY A 863 -24.24 28.09 36.85
N ALA A 864 -23.05 27.86 36.27
CA ALA A 864 -21.77 28.21 36.86
C ALA A 864 -21.10 29.48 36.27
N SER A 865 -19.97 29.88 36.86
CA SER A 865 -19.06 30.92 36.32
C SER A 865 -17.99 30.32 35.40
N ASP A 866 -17.30 31.17 34.63
CA ASP A 866 -16.30 30.87 33.57
C ASP A 866 -15.23 29.78 33.85
N ASP A 867 -15.06 29.33 35.10
CA ASP A 867 -14.05 28.33 35.49
C ASP A 867 -14.57 26.87 35.55
N ALA A 868 -15.89 26.67 35.54
CA ALA A 868 -16.55 25.35 35.56
C ALA A 868 -16.88 24.89 34.14
N VAL A 869 -16.46 23.69 33.75
CA VAL A 869 -16.66 23.20 32.38
C VAL A 869 -17.39 21.86 32.34
N SER A 870 -18.29 21.71 31.38
CA SER A 870 -18.97 20.43 31.09
C SER A 870 -18.88 20.11 29.59
N ALA A 871 -18.60 18.85 29.30
CA ALA A 871 -18.71 18.24 27.99
C ALA A 871 -19.88 17.26 28.01
N VAL A 872 -20.82 17.44 27.09
CA VAL A 872 -22.08 16.69 27.04
C VAL A 872 -22.13 15.92 25.73
N TRP A 873 -22.58 14.66 25.81
CA TRP A 873 -22.76 13.80 24.66
C TRP A 873 -23.75 14.41 23.66
N ASP A 874 -23.33 14.54 22.41
CA ASP A 874 -24.13 15.07 21.32
C ASP A 874 -24.95 13.94 20.70
N ALA A 875 -26.02 13.53 21.37
CA ALA A 875 -26.86 12.41 20.93
C ALA A 875 -27.37 12.55 19.48
N ALA A 876 -27.48 13.77 18.95
CA ALA A 876 -27.93 14.02 17.58
C ALA A 876 -26.84 13.71 16.53
N ASN A 877 -25.57 13.79 16.91
CA ASN A 877 -24.42 13.61 16.02
C ASN A 877 -23.48 12.47 16.49
N SER A 878 -23.96 11.62 17.41
CA SER A 878 -23.17 10.55 18.03
C SER A 878 -23.81 9.18 17.87
N THR A 879 -22.99 8.14 17.87
CA THR A 879 -23.43 6.76 18.05
C THR A 879 -22.88 6.20 19.39
N PRO A 880 -23.42 5.09 19.92
CA PRO A 880 -22.87 4.44 21.13
C PRO A 880 -21.42 3.96 20.99
N TYR A 881 -20.91 3.81 19.76
CA TYR A 881 -19.57 3.30 19.46
C TYR A 881 -18.58 4.40 19.00
N ALA A 882 -19.09 5.59 18.69
CA ALA A 882 -18.30 6.77 18.36
C ALA A 882 -18.95 8.03 18.98
N PRO A 883 -18.87 8.19 20.32
CA PRO A 883 -19.55 9.28 20.99
C PRO A 883 -18.87 10.62 20.69
N VAL A 884 -19.65 11.57 20.16
CA VAL A 884 -19.27 12.97 19.94
C VAL A 884 -19.74 13.79 21.13
N TYR A 885 -18.97 14.81 21.50
CA TYR A 885 -19.29 15.67 22.64
C TYR A 885 -19.26 17.13 22.24
N ILE A 886 -20.20 17.89 22.78
CA ILE A 886 -20.36 19.32 22.57
C ILE A 886 -20.31 20.07 23.91
N ALA A 887 -20.04 21.36 23.83
CA ALA A 887 -20.13 22.24 24.98
C ALA A 887 -21.59 22.33 25.48
N ALA A 888 -21.79 22.26 26.80
CA ALA A 888 -23.11 22.40 27.43
C ALA A 888 -23.88 23.69 27.05
N THR A 889 -23.20 24.71 26.51
CA THR A 889 -23.78 25.98 26.05
C THR A 889 -24.35 25.95 24.63
N ASP A 890 -24.02 24.93 23.84
CA ASP A 890 -24.26 24.91 22.39
C ASP A 890 -25.46 24.02 21.99
N LEU A 891 -26.20 23.50 22.97
CA LEU A 891 -27.43 22.73 22.75
C LEU A 891 -28.59 23.62 22.25
N PRO A 892 -29.50 23.09 21.39
CA PRO A 892 -30.55 23.86 20.70
C PRO A 892 -31.51 24.66 21.61
N ASP A 893 -31.61 24.31 22.90
CA ASP A 893 -32.56 24.89 23.87
C ASP A 893 -31.90 25.80 24.95
N GLY A 894 -30.61 26.13 24.82
CA GLY A 894 -29.87 27.00 25.75
C GLY A 894 -28.88 26.24 26.65
N PRO A 895 -28.23 26.87 27.66
CA PRO A 895 -27.25 26.18 28.49
C PRO A 895 -27.93 25.09 29.32
N VAL A 896 -27.69 23.84 28.97
CA VAL A 896 -28.25 22.67 29.66
C VAL A 896 -27.11 21.75 30.11
N GLY A 897 -27.11 21.47 31.41
CA GLY A 897 -26.06 20.74 32.14
C GLY A 897 -26.56 20.47 33.56
N THR A 898 -27.78 19.95 33.64
CA THR A 898 -28.35 19.47 34.91
C THR A 898 -28.14 17.96 34.97
N PRO A 899 -27.58 17.41 36.05
CA PRO A 899 -27.35 15.98 36.17
C PRO A 899 -28.64 15.18 35.95
N GLY A 900 -28.58 14.17 35.08
CA GLY A 900 -29.69 13.30 34.72
C GLY A 900 -30.69 13.92 33.74
N TRP A 901 -30.30 14.91 32.93
CA TRP A 901 -31.21 15.58 31.99
C TRP A 901 -31.64 14.72 30.79
N ILE A 902 -30.89 13.68 30.45
CA ILE A 902 -31.14 12.78 29.29
C ILE A 902 -32.37 11.85 29.48
N GLU A 903 -33.30 12.14 30.40
CA GLU A 903 -34.54 11.36 30.60
C GLU A 903 -35.49 11.29 29.37
N THR A 904 -35.20 11.99 28.25
CA THR A 904 -36.03 12.00 27.04
C THR A 904 -35.25 11.92 25.72
N LEU A 905 -34.24 11.05 25.60
CA LEU A 905 -33.79 10.70 24.25
C LEU A 905 -34.79 9.74 23.59
N PRO A 906 -35.28 10.05 22.38
CA PRO A 906 -35.88 9.05 21.52
C PRO A 906 -34.76 8.15 20.99
N VAL A 907 -35.13 6.91 20.65
CA VAL A 907 -34.32 5.93 19.92
C VAL A 907 -33.37 5.08 20.80
N LYS A 908 -33.83 3.85 21.10
CA LYS A 908 -32.92 2.70 21.23
C LYS A 908 -32.05 2.68 19.98
N PRO A 909 -30.71 2.56 20.06
CA PRO A 909 -29.91 2.33 18.85
C PRO A 909 -30.52 1.13 18.13
N SER A 910 -31.05 1.37 16.95
CA SER A 910 -31.67 0.32 16.17
C SER A 910 -30.57 -0.63 15.74
N THR A 911 -30.80 -1.93 15.88
CA THR A 911 -29.91 -2.94 15.32
C THR A 911 -30.28 -3.24 13.87
N LEU A 912 -30.86 -2.25 13.17
CA LEU A 912 -31.35 -2.34 11.80
C LEU A 912 -30.50 -1.46 10.89
N LEU A 913 -29.96 -2.07 9.86
CA LEU A 913 -29.24 -1.42 8.78
C LEU A 913 -30.05 -1.52 7.49
N ILE A 914 -30.04 -0.48 6.66
CA ILE A 914 -30.53 -0.57 5.29
C ILE A 914 -29.36 -1.03 4.42
N THR A 915 -29.44 -2.20 3.80
CA THR A 915 -28.30 -2.77 3.06
C THR A 915 -28.37 -2.52 1.56
N GLU A 916 -29.57 -2.32 1.04
CA GLU A 916 -29.81 -2.00 -0.37
C GLU A 916 -31.01 -1.08 -0.51
N VAL A 917 -30.94 -0.13 -1.44
CA VAL A 917 -32.08 0.69 -1.87
C VAL A 917 -32.12 0.74 -3.39
N THR A 918 -33.19 0.21 -3.98
CA THR A 918 -33.41 0.19 -5.43
C THR A 918 -34.60 1.06 -5.83
N SER A 919 -34.38 1.96 -6.78
CA SER A 919 -35.39 2.77 -7.45
C SER A 919 -35.57 2.33 -8.90
N LYS A 920 -36.82 2.12 -9.30
CA LYS A 920 -37.32 2.03 -10.67
C LYS A 920 -36.67 0.91 -11.51
N HIS A 921 -36.60 -0.31 -10.95
CA HIS A 921 -36.15 -1.50 -11.68
C HIS A 921 -37.06 -1.84 -12.89
N THR A 922 -36.77 -2.92 -13.63
CA THR A 922 -37.67 -3.43 -14.66
C THR A 922 -39.10 -3.58 -14.12
N SER A 923 -40.07 -2.93 -14.78
CA SER A 923 -41.50 -2.84 -14.38
C SER A 923 -41.88 -1.74 -13.38
N ASP A 924 -41.01 -0.75 -13.14
CA ASP A 924 -41.20 0.31 -12.12
C ASP A 924 -41.38 -0.34 -10.73
N ILE A 925 -40.37 -1.06 -10.25
CA ILE A 925 -40.38 -1.71 -8.93
C ILE A 925 -39.37 -0.99 -8.03
N ASP A 926 -39.84 -0.56 -6.86
CA ASP A 926 -39.04 0.06 -5.80
C ASP A 926 -38.96 -0.88 -4.59
N PHE A 927 -37.75 -1.10 -4.09
CA PHE A 927 -37.55 -1.88 -2.87
C PHE A 927 -36.35 -1.39 -2.06
N PHE A 928 -36.33 -1.74 -0.79
CA PHE A 928 -35.16 -1.60 0.06
C PHE A 928 -35.02 -2.81 0.98
N GLU A 929 -33.80 -3.05 1.45
CA GLU A 929 -33.46 -4.18 2.30
C GLU A 929 -33.12 -3.76 3.71
N LEU A 930 -33.63 -4.51 4.69
CA LEU A 930 -33.33 -4.34 6.10
C LEU A 930 -32.50 -5.52 6.58
N TYR A 931 -31.35 -5.26 7.19
CA TYR A 931 -30.54 -6.26 7.88
C TYR A 931 -30.59 -6.04 9.39
N ASN A 932 -30.87 -7.11 10.14
CA ASN A 932 -30.80 -7.07 11.60
C ASN A 932 -29.45 -7.58 12.08
N TYR A 933 -28.50 -6.67 12.30
CA TYR A 933 -27.19 -6.99 12.86
C TYR A 933 -27.20 -7.20 14.39
N GLY A 934 -28.39 -7.12 15.00
CA GLY A 934 -28.59 -7.37 16.42
C GLY A 934 -28.62 -8.86 16.76
N THR A 935 -28.67 -9.15 18.06
CA THR A 935 -28.69 -10.53 18.59
C THR A 935 -30.10 -11.05 18.89
N GLU A 936 -31.13 -10.20 18.74
CA GLU A 936 -32.54 -10.55 18.98
C GLU A 936 -33.38 -10.33 17.72
N SER A 937 -34.52 -11.02 17.64
CA SER A 937 -35.50 -10.76 16.58
C SER A 937 -36.26 -9.46 16.83
N ILE A 938 -36.49 -8.69 15.77
CA ILE A 938 -37.24 -7.43 15.81
C ILE A 938 -38.63 -7.64 15.24
N ASP A 939 -39.64 -7.17 15.96
CA ASP A 939 -41.04 -7.14 15.53
C ASP A 939 -41.36 -5.78 14.88
N LEU A 940 -41.64 -5.81 13.59
CA LEU A 940 -41.93 -4.63 12.77
C LEU A 940 -43.44 -4.34 12.70
N SER A 941 -44.29 -5.10 13.39
CA SER A 941 -45.76 -4.96 13.31
C SER A 941 -46.22 -3.51 13.52
N GLY A 942 -46.91 -2.94 12.52
CA GLY A 942 -47.45 -1.58 12.58
C GLY A 942 -46.42 -0.45 12.39
N TRP A 943 -45.15 -0.78 12.16
CA TRP A 943 -44.14 0.19 11.72
C TRP A 943 -44.53 0.72 10.35
N GLY A 944 -44.08 1.91 9.99
CA GLY A 944 -44.29 2.50 8.65
C GLY A 944 -43.00 3.04 8.10
N TRP A 945 -43.01 3.49 6.85
CA TRP A 945 -41.81 4.06 6.23
C TRP A 945 -42.19 5.25 5.33
N THR A 946 -41.20 6.04 4.92
CA THR A 946 -41.38 7.08 3.92
C THR A 946 -40.12 7.27 3.09
N ASP A 947 -40.29 7.97 1.96
CA ASP A 947 -39.19 8.51 1.18
C ASP A 947 -38.65 9.80 1.82
N SER A 948 -38.15 10.74 1.02
CA SER A 948 -37.77 12.09 1.47
C SER A 948 -38.96 12.97 1.92
N ALA A 949 -40.20 12.52 1.73
CA ALA A 949 -41.41 13.23 2.10
C ALA A 949 -41.71 13.04 3.60
N LYS A 950 -42.01 14.14 4.29
CA LYS A 950 -42.24 14.19 5.74
C LYS A 950 -43.61 13.64 6.17
N GLU A 951 -44.06 12.53 5.59
CA GLU A 951 -45.35 11.87 5.86
C GLU A 951 -45.14 10.36 5.99
N LYS A 952 -45.76 9.67 6.96
CA LYS A 952 -45.64 8.21 7.11
C LYS A 952 -46.54 7.47 6.11
N PHE A 953 -45.99 6.50 5.38
CA PHE A 953 -46.71 5.64 4.44
C PHE A 953 -46.67 4.17 4.86
N GLY A 954 -47.75 3.46 4.50
CA GLY A 954 -47.91 2.03 4.76
C GLY A 954 -47.88 1.63 6.22
N SER A 955 -48.09 0.33 6.46
CA SER A 955 -47.72 -0.28 7.72
C SER A 955 -47.37 -1.74 7.53
N PHE A 956 -46.27 -2.21 8.11
CA PHE A 956 -45.93 -3.63 8.16
C PHE A 956 -47.06 -4.42 8.84
N ALA A 957 -47.40 -5.58 8.29
CA ALA A 957 -48.51 -6.39 8.78
C ALA A 957 -48.23 -6.99 10.16
N ASP A 958 -49.29 -7.26 10.93
CA ASP A 958 -49.19 -7.93 12.22
C ASP A 958 -48.43 -9.27 12.11
N GLY A 959 -47.38 -9.42 12.92
CA GLY A 959 -46.52 -10.60 12.97
C GLY A 959 -45.32 -10.55 12.02
N THR A 960 -45.01 -9.41 11.41
CA THR A 960 -43.81 -9.24 10.59
C THR A 960 -42.59 -9.12 11.49
N THR A 961 -41.63 -10.03 11.35
CA THR A 961 -40.42 -10.06 12.17
C THR A 961 -39.18 -10.29 11.33
N ILE A 962 -38.05 -9.72 11.75
CA ILE A 962 -36.72 -10.02 11.21
C ILE A 962 -35.90 -10.68 12.33
N ALA A 963 -35.34 -11.86 12.11
CA ALA A 963 -34.52 -12.53 13.11
C ALA A 963 -33.10 -11.94 13.15
N ALA A 964 -32.35 -12.24 14.22
CA ALA A 964 -30.96 -11.81 14.35
C ALA A 964 -30.11 -12.40 13.21
N GLY A 965 -29.31 -11.56 12.54
CA GLY A 965 -28.49 -11.96 11.40
C GLY A 965 -29.25 -12.22 10.10
N GLU A 966 -30.54 -11.92 10.03
CA GLU A 966 -31.37 -12.13 8.83
C GLU A 966 -31.67 -10.81 8.11
N VAL A 967 -32.08 -10.93 6.84
CA VAL A 967 -32.49 -9.81 5.96
C VAL A 967 -33.98 -9.90 5.64
N LEU A 968 -34.63 -8.74 5.57
CA LEU A 968 -36.00 -8.58 5.11
C LEU A 968 -36.05 -7.55 3.98
N VAL A 969 -36.51 -7.96 2.81
CA VAL A 969 -36.72 -7.08 1.66
C VAL A 969 -38.14 -6.50 1.70
N VAL A 970 -38.24 -5.19 1.51
CA VAL A 970 -39.48 -4.42 1.54
C VAL A 970 -39.77 -3.88 0.15
N VAL A 971 -40.81 -4.42 -0.49
CA VAL A 971 -41.34 -3.88 -1.76
C VAL A 971 -42.26 -2.71 -1.44
N GLY A 972 -41.86 -1.51 -1.86
CA GLY A 972 -42.41 -0.23 -1.41
C GLY A 972 -43.68 0.24 -2.12
N GLU A 973 -44.33 -0.63 -2.88
CA GLU A 973 -45.50 -0.28 -3.70
C GLU A 973 -46.60 -1.35 -3.64
N GLU A 974 -47.86 -0.92 -3.57
CA GLU A 974 -49.01 -1.82 -3.54
C GLU A 974 -49.17 -2.63 -4.84
N ASN A 975 -49.43 -3.94 -4.71
CA ASN A 975 -49.62 -4.91 -5.79
C ASN A 975 -48.39 -5.19 -6.67
N LYS A 976 -47.17 -4.96 -6.19
CA LYS A 976 -45.92 -5.20 -6.94
C LYS A 976 -45.17 -6.47 -6.53
N MET A 977 -45.53 -7.16 -5.44
CA MET A 977 -44.84 -8.37 -4.99
C MET A 977 -44.79 -9.47 -6.06
N GLY A 978 -45.86 -9.66 -6.84
CA GLY A 978 -45.87 -10.66 -7.91
C GLY A 978 -44.91 -10.35 -9.06
N ASP A 979 -44.75 -9.06 -9.38
CA ASP A 979 -43.81 -8.60 -10.41
C ASP A 979 -42.37 -8.68 -9.87
N PHE A 980 -42.14 -8.31 -8.61
CA PHE A 980 -40.85 -8.46 -7.92
C PHE A 980 -40.37 -9.91 -7.95
N LEU A 981 -41.16 -10.86 -7.41
CA LEU A 981 -40.77 -12.27 -7.40
C LEU A 981 -40.49 -12.82 -8.82
N SER A 982 -41.26 -12.38 -9.82
CA SER A 982 -41.04 -12.78 -11.21
C SER A 982 -39.77 -12.19 -11.83
N THR A 983 -39.39 -10.97 -11.46
CA THR A 983 -38.20 -10.28 -11.99
C THR A 983 -36.93 -10.98 -11.55
N TRP A 984 -36.84 -11.36 -10.27
CA TRP A 984 -35.65 -12.03 -9.72
C TRP A 984 -35.76 -13.57 -9.67
N GLY A 985 -36.84 -14.15 -10.21
CA GLY A 985 -37.03 -15.61 -10.23
C GLY A 985 -37.21 -16.24 -8.84
N LEU A 986 -37.71 -15.48 -7.88
CA LEU A 986 -37.84 -15.85 -6.47
C LEU A 986 -39.17 -16.57 -6.18
N GLU A 987 -39.17 -17.43 -5.17
CA GLU A 987 -40.40 -18.01 -4.61
C GLU A 987 -40.95 -17.10 -3.50
N ALA A 988 -42.28 -17.08 -3.34
CA ALA A 988 -42.92 -16.28 -2.31
C ALA A 988 -42.54 -16.78 -0.90
N ASP A 989 -41.80 -15.96 -0.16
CA ASP A 989 -41.41 -16.21 1.22
C ASP A 989 -41.74 -14.98 2.10
N PRO A 990 -42.83 -15.00 2.89
CA PRO A 990 -43.23 -13.88 3.72
C PRO A 990 -42.28 -13.61 4.91
N ALA A 991 -41.30 -14.48 5.16
CA ALA A 991 -40.24 -14.24 6.14
C ALA A 991 -39.08 -13.41 5.56
N ARG A 992 -38.94 -13.36 4.23
CA ARG A 992 -37.86 -12.65 3.52
C ARG A 992 -38.36 -11.49 2.66
N TYR A 993 -39.60 -11.54 2.19
CA TYR A 993 -40.17 -10.57 1.26
C TYR A 993 -41.52 -10.08 1.76
N VAL A 994 -41.65 -8.76 1.99
CA VAL A 994 -42.90 -8.13 2.39
C VAL A 994 -43.27 -6.99 1.46
N GLU A 995 -44.57 -6.79 1.27
CA GLU A 995 -45.12 -5.66 0.51
C GLU A 995 -45.67 -4.65 1.52
N VAL A 996 -45.18 -3.42 1.47
CA VAL A 996 -45.62 -2.33 2.34
C VAL A 996 -45.91 -1.10 1.48
N ASP A 997 -47.19 -0.71 1.43
CA ASP A 997 -47.65 0.43 0.64
C ASP A 997 -46.84 1.70 0.93
N GLY A 998 -46.45 2.45 -0.10
CA GLY A 998 -45.47 3.51 0.02
C GLY A 998 -45.53 4.53 -1.11
N PRO A 999 -44.77 5.63 -1.00
CA PRO A 999 -44.76 6.70 -2.00
C PRO A 999 -44.05 6.33 -3.32
N GLY A 1000 -43.38 5.16 -3.36
CA GLY A 1000 -42.35 4.83 -4.35
C GLY A 1000 -41.00 5.49 -3.99
N LEU A 1001 -39.92 5.03 -4.62
CA LEU A 1001 -38.57 5.56 -4.50
C LEU A 1001 -38.18 6.20 -5.84
N GLY A 1002 -37.92 7.51 -5.85
CA GLY A 1002 -37.37 8.22 -7.00
C GLY A 1002 -35.84 8.24 -7.03
N LYS A 1003 -35.29 8.78 -8.12
CA LYS A 1003 -33.86 9.13 -8.19
C LYS A 1003 -33.59 10.19 -7.12
N GLN A 1004 -32.67 9.90 -6.19
CA GLN A 1004 -32.25 10.75 -5.07
C GLN A 1004 -33.17 10.78 -3.85
N ASP A 1005 -34.03 9.77 -3.63
CA ASP A 1005 -34.91 9.71 -2.45
C ASP A 1005 -34.32 8.99 -1.22
N GLY A 1006 -34.47 9.58 -0.02
CA GLY A 1006 -34.15 8.85 1.20
C GLY A 1006 -35.11 7.69 1.48
N VAL A 1007 -34.72 6.76 2.34
CA VAL A 1007 -35.62 5.80 2.99
C VAL A 1007 -35.58 6.10 4.47
N ILE A 1008 -36.74 6.25 5.12
CA ILE A 1008 -36.84 6.45 6.57
C ILE A 1008 -37.86 5.48 7.13
N LEU A 1009 -37.44 4.63 8.06
CA LEU A 1009 -38.27 3.65 8.74
C LEU A 1009 -38.70 4.18 10.11
N PHE A 1010 -39.98 4.06 10.46
CA PHE A 1010 -40.54 4.51 11.73
C PHE A 1010 -41.23 3.39 12.50
N ASP A 1011 -41.06 3.36 13.81
CA ASP A 1011 -41.84 2.48 14.67
C ASP A 1011 -43.31 2.92 14.81
N GLY A 1012 -44.08 2.22 15.64
CA GLY A 1012 -45.49 2.54 15.92
C GLY A 1012 -45.73 3.87 16.63
N ASP A 1013 -44.68 4.46 17.23
CA ASP A 1013 -44.69 5.74 17.96
C ASP A 1013 -44.08 6.89 17.12
N ASP A 1014 -43.78 6.64 15.85
CA ASP A 1014 -43.19 7.56 14.87
C ASP A 1014 -41.72 7.93 15.14
N ASN A 1015 -40.99 7.13 15.91
CA ASN A 1015 -39.54 7.28 16.09
C ASN A 1015 -38.79 6.75 14.87
N THR A 1016 -37.74 7.43 14.43
CA THR A 1016 -36.87 6.99 13.33
C THR A 1016 -36.03 5.80 13.79
N MET A 1017 -36.20 4.66 13.12
CA MET A 1017 -35.54 3.40 13.46
C MET A 1017 -34.45 3.01 12.49
N ALA A 1018 -34.50 3.40 11.22
CA ALA A 1018 -33.41 3.19 10.27
C ALA A 1018 -33.56 4.22 9.16
N TRP A 1019 -32.46 4.66 8.57
CA TRP A 1019 -32.54 5.62 7.48
C TRP A 1019 -31.39 5.50 6.49
N PHE A 1020 -31.69 5.94 5.27
CA PHE A 1020 -30.76 6.12 4.16
C PHE A 1020 -31.10 7.49 3.53
N ASN A 1021 -30.12 8.38 3.34
CA ASN A 1021 -30.35 9.70 2.76
C ASN A 1021 -29.24 10.06 1.76
N TYR A 1022 -29.60 10.11 0.48
CA TYR A 1022 -28.72 10.54 -0.60
C TYR A 1022 -29.29 11.74 -1.40
N THR A 1023 -30.22 12.48 -0.80
CA THR A 1023 -30.90 13.63 -1.43
C THR A 1023 -29.96 14.83 -1.69
N GLY A 1024 -28.69 14.77 -1.27
CA GLY A 1024 -27.72 15.85 -1.37
C GLY A 1024 -27.93 16.97 -0.33
N SER A 1025 -28.85 16.76 0.61
CA SER A 1025 -29.11 17.66 1.74
C SER A 1025 -29.64 16.90 2.95
N ASP A 1026 -29.48 17.45 4.14
CA ASP A 1026 -30.02 16.84 5.35
C ASP A 1026 -31.55 16.83 5.30
N ILE A 1027 -32.14 15.68 5.60
CA ILE A 1027 -33.59 15.52 5.77
C ILE A 1027 -33.91 15.45 7.27
N THR A 1028 -35.18 15.53 7.62
CA THR A 1028 -35.61 15.49 9.03
C THR A 1028 -36.69 14.43 9.20
N GLY A 1029 -36.45 13.46 10.07
CA GLY A 1029 -37.41 12.44 10.47
C GLY A 1029 -38.65 13.02 11.16
N LEU A 1030 -39.67 12.19 11.34
CA LEU A 1030 -40.93 12.59 11.99
C LEU A 1030 -40.75 12.92 13.49
N ASP A 1031 -39.75 12.31 14.12
CA ASP A 1031 -39.28 12.57 15.48
C ASP A 1031 -38.39 13.82 15.60
N GLY A 1032 -38.07 14.47 14.49
CA GLY A 1032 -37.22 15.66 14.44
C GLY A 1032 -35.72 15.35 14.31
N LEU A 1033 -35.32 14.08 14.19
CA LEU A 1033 -33.94 13.69 13.97
C LEU A 1033 -33.44 14.24 12.62
N VAL A 1034 -32.28 14.91 12.63
CA VAL A 1034 -31.62 15.37 11.40
C VAL A 1034 -30.87 14.19 10.80
N LEU A 1035 -31.25 13.79 9.59
CA LEU A 1035 -30.68 12.66 8.88
C LEU A 1035 -29.76 13.20 7.81
N SER A 1036 -28.45 13.22 8.09
CA SER A 1036 -27.48 13.84 7.21
C SER A 1036 -27.42 13.17 5.84
N SER A 1037 -27.18 13.93 4.78
CA SER A 1037 -26.88 13.29 3.49
C SER A 1037 -25.53 12.56 3.56
N ILE A 1038 -25.42 11.41 2.91
CA ILE A 1038 -24.12 10.75 2.73
C ILE A 1038 -23.13 11.68 1.99
N PRO A 1039 -21.82 11.68 2.34
CA PRO A 1039 -20.80 12.49 1.65
C PRO A 1039 -20.74 12.15 0.17
N GLY A 1040 -20.82 13.14 -0.73
CA GLY A 1040 -20.94 12.94 -2.18
C GLY A 1040 -22.38 12.94 -2.73
N GLY A 1041 -23.39 13.16 -1.88
CA GLY A 1041 -24.81 13.07 -2.22
C GLY A 1041 -25.24 13.64 -3.58
N GLY A 1042 -26.05 12.88 -4.31
CA GLY A 1042 -26.40 13.12 -5.71
C GLY A 1042 -26.45 11.81 -6.52
N ASN A 1043 -26.32 11.88 -7.85
CA ASN A 1043 -26.34 10.71 -8.75
C ASN A 1043 -25.09 9.81 -8.66
N GLU A 1044 -24.21 10.01 -7.66
CA GLU A 1044 -22.87 9.42 -7.59
C GLU A 1044 -22.80 8.12 -6.75
N HIS A 1045 -23.87 7.75 -6.02
CA HIS A 1045 -23.91 6.57 -5.14
C HIS A 1045 -24.99 5.54 -5.49
N ALA A 1046 -25.65 5.71 -6.64
CA ALA A 1046 -26.67 4.79 -7.14
C ALA A 1046 -26.37 4.48 -8.61
N GLY A 1047 -25.83 3.28 -8.86
CA GLY A 1047 -25.50 2.78 -10.20
C GLY A 1047 -26.66 2.03 -10.84
N VAL A 1048 -26.52 1.59 -12.08
CA VAL A 1048 -27.58 0.80 -12.75
C VAL A 1048 -27.86 -0.44 -11.91
N ALA A 1049 -29.11 -0.62 -11.49
CA ALA A 1049 -29.48 -1.81 -10.72
C ALA A 1049 -29.21 -3.09 -11.56
N ALA A 1050 -28.61 -4.11 -10.93
CA ALA A 1050 -28.14 -5.30 -11.63
C ALA A 1050 -29.25 -5.95 -12.49
N GLY A 1051 -29.05 -6.03 -13.81
CA GLY A 1051 -30.02 -6.60 -14.75
C GLY A 1051 -31.11 -5.65 -15.26
N ALA A 1052 -31.05 -4.34 -14.98
CA ALA A 1052 -32.01 -3.34 -15.46
C ALA A 1052 -31.47 -2.36 -16.53
N SER A 1053 -32.38 -1.60 -17.15
CA SER A 1053 -32.02 -0.49 -18.06
C SER A 1053 -31.53 0.74 -17.29
N ASN A 1054 -30.86 1.68 -17.98
CA ASN A 1054 -30.19 2.91 -17.51
C ASN A 1054 -31.00 3.87 -16.59
N ASP A 1055 -32.28 3.58 -16.35
CA ASP A 1055 -33.17 4.37 -15.50
C ASP A 1055 -33.45 3.77 -14.12
N ALA A 1056 -33.04 2.52 -13.88
CA ALA A 1056 -33.11 1.83 -12.60
C ALA A 1056 -31.81 2.01 -11.83
N VAL A 1057 -31.86 2.45 -10.57
CA VAL A 1057 -30.65 2.66 -9.77
C VAL A 1057 -30.70 1.89 -8.46
N SER A 1058 -29.58 1.29 -8.05
CA SER A 1058 -29.42 0.66 -6.73
C SER A 1058 -28.19 1.20 -6.01
N ALA A 1059 -28.34 1.48 -4.72
CA ALA A 1059 -27.29 1.83 -3.79
C ALA A 1059 -27.11 0.68 -2.79
N MET A 1060 -25.89 0.16 -2.70
CA MET A 1060 -25.53 -1.01 -1.90
C MET A 1060 -24.57 -0.62 -0.79
N TRP A 1061 -24.79 -1.16 0.41
CA TRP A 1061 -23.86 -1.01 1.51
C TRP A 1061 -22.51 -1.71 1.22
N ASP A 1062 -21.38 -1.09 1.56
CA ASP A 1062 -20.02 -1.52 1.20
C ASP A 1062 -19.51 -2.83 1.85
N GLY A 1063 -20.32 -3.50 2.66
CA GLY A 1063 -20.00 -4.79 3.27
C GLY A 1063 -19.13 -4.73 4.54
N GLY A 1064 -18.51 -3.59 4.85
CA GLY A 1064 -17.56 -3.46 5.98
C GLY A 1064 -17.86 -2.29 6.93
N SER A 1065 -18.55 -1.25 6.46
CA SER A 1065 -18.78 -0.02 7.21
C SER A 1065 -20.00 -0.11 8.14
N THR A 1066 -19.79 -0.41 9.42
CA THR A 1066 -20.92 -0.58 10.36
C THR A 1066 -21.29 0.69 11.14
N THR A 1067 -20.34 1.63 11.30
CA THR A 1067 -20.51 2.82 12.17
C THR A 1067 -20.95 4.09 11.41
N PHE A 1068 -20.55 4.20 10.15
CA PHE A 1068 -21.06 5.16 9.16
C PHE A 1068 -21.28 4.37 7.88
N PRO A 1069 -22.48 3.80 7.64
CA PRO A 1069 -22.69 2.95 6.49
C PRO A 1069 -22.43 3.74 5.22
N LEU A 1070 -21.39 3.34 4.51
CA LEU A 1070 -21.02 3.85 3.20
C LEU A 1070 -21.77 3.02 2.17
N TYR A 1071 -22.20 3.72 1.13
CA TYR A 1071 -22.95 3.11 0.04
C TYR A 1071 -22.21 3.38 -1.25
N VAL A 1072 -22.07 2.31 -2.01
CA VAL A 1072 -21.41 2.25 -3.32
C VAL A 1072 -22.45 1.84 -4.35
N ALA A 1073 -22.14 2.06 -5.62
CA ALA A 1073 -23.03 1.60 -6.68
C ALA A 1073 -23.13 0.07 -6.67
N ALA A 1074 -24.30 -0.51 -6.94
CA ALA A 1074 -24.44 -1.97 -7.00
C ALA A 1074 -23.45 -2.66 -7.98
N THR A 1075 -23.05 -1.95 -9.02
CA THR A 1075 -22.05 -2.36 -10.02
C THR A 1075 -20.61 -2.42 -9.46
N GLU A 1076 -20.31 -1.69 -8.38
CA GLU A 1076 -18.98 -1.63 -7.77
C GLU A 1076 -18.71 -2.81 -6.80
N LEU A 1077 -19.74 -3.46 -6.26
CA LEU A 1077 -19.61 -4.59 -5.31
C LEU A 1077 -19.77 -5.99 -5.93
N LEU A 1078 -20.64 -6.14 -6.94
CA LEU A 1078 -21.08 -7.47 -7.40
C LEU A 1078 -20.51 -7.89 -8.76
N GLY A 1079 -19.84 -6.99 -9.48
CA GLY A 1079 -19.45 -7.20 -10.88
C GLY A 1079 -20.64 -7.48 -11.82
N ASP A 1080 -20.38 -7.65 -13.12
CA ASP A 1080 -21.43 -7.78 -14.14
C ASP A 1080 -22.13 -9.17 -14.19
N SER A 1081 -21.71 -10.14 -13.37
CA SER A 1081 -22.10 -11.56 -13.54
C SER A 1081 -23.11 -12.12 -12.54
N VAL A 1082 -23.59 -11.34 -11.57
CA VAL A 1082 -24.59 -11.81 -10.60
C VAL A 1082 -25.75 -10.83 -10.57
N MET A 1083 -26.97 -11.31 -10.86
CA MET A 1083 -28.15 -10.60 -10.39
C MET A 1083 -28.01 -10.56 -8.87
N GLY A 1084 -27.69 -9.40 -8.28
CA GLY A 1084 -27.87 -9.19 -6.84
C GLY A 1084 -29.29 -9.63 -6.53
N SER A 1085 -29.43 -10.81 -5.93
CA SER A 1085 -30.74 -11.37 -5.72
C SER A 1085 -31.22 -10.79 -4.40
N PRO A 1086 -32.37 -10.10 -4.39
CA PRO A 1086 -32.86 -9.51 -3.16
C PRO A 1086 -32.93 -10.55 -2.04
N GLY A 1087 -32.31 -10.22 -0.91
CA GLY A 1087 -32.21 -11.01 0.29
C GLY A 1087 -30.95 -11.89 0.40
N GLU A 1088 -30.01 -11.87 -0.57
CA GLU A 1088 -28.71 -12.52 -0.39
C GLU A 1088 -27.79 -11.69 0.50
N VAL A 1089 -27.18 -12.36 1.46
CA VAL A 1089 -26.29 -11.76 2.45
C VAL A 1089 -24.87 -11.81 1.89
N PHE A 1090 -24.41 -10.69 1.32
CA PHE A 1090 -23.03 -10.53 0.86
C PHE A 1090 -22.18 -10.00 2.02
N PHE A 1091 -21.43 -10.87 2.70
CA PHE A 1091 -20.42 -10.44 3.65
C PHE A 1091 -19.05 -10.98 3.21
N ALA A 1092 -18.09 -10.07 3.06
CA ALA A 1092 -16.68 -10.33 2.82
C ALA A 1092 -15.92 -10.52 4.14
#